data_AF-A0A5B8VFY9-F1
#
_entry.id   AF-A0A5B8VFY9-F1
#
_cell.length_a   1.000
_cell.length_b   1.000
_cell.length_c   1.000
_cell.angle_alpha   90.00
_cell.angle_beta   90.00
_cell.angle_gamma   90.00
#
_symmetry.space_group_name_H-M   'P 1'
#
loop_
_entity.id
_entity.type
_entity.pdbx_description
1 polymer ?
#
loop_
_entity_poly.entity_id
_entity_poly.type
_entity_poly.pdbx_seq_one_letter_code
_entity_poly.pdbx_strand_id
1 'polypeptide(L)'
;MSKEKNIKRKWWKRNYNKIPELERMRIIERSCKQVSRGVFFSTIIIITSFLPVFLLTGQEGKLFGPLAYTKTFIMIVDAILVVTLAPVLISFFMRGRFRPEGANPVNRFLERMYEPVIKTCIEWRKTTIGIMIIALAVSVPMVMSLGTEFMPPLDEGTILFMPVTLPDVSNSEVKRILQVQDKILTSVPEIKSVLGKAGRVNSATDNSPISMIETILMLKPKDEWRKGITKDSIISELNSKLQIPGVTNGWTQPIINRINMLSTGIRTDVGVKVYGQNLDSIYAFSQLIKRELSDINGVKDLYVEPITGGKYIDINIKREEIARYNLSVDDVNAVIETALGGAKITTTVEGRQRFSVNARFGQDYRNNIEALKRLQVQTMGFGPIPLEAVADIKITEGPPMINSENALLRGAVLFNVRERDLGSTVEDAQKKLNDAIGKMPKGYFIEWSGQYENLIRSEQTLKLIMPVVLVVIFISMYFAFHSAREALLSLISLPFALIGGAFMIYFWGVNLSVAVAVGFIALFGLAVETNIVMVIYLNDAMLQLITRKGNSRETINKEDLRESTIQGAAKRLRPKIMTVSVSLFALIPILWSSGVGSDVMKPIVLPMVGGVITSAIYILLVTPLIFLMSKEYELKKYGKISVAEVKH
;
A
#
# COMPACT_ATOMS: atom_id res chain seq x y z
N MET A 1 -57.75 -3.75 37.88
CA MET A 1 -57.49 -3.30 36.49
C MET A 1 -57.95 -1.88 36.13
N SER A 2 -58.43 -1.03 37.05
CA SER A 2 -58.84 0.38 36.73
C SER A 2 -57.82 1.46 37.19
N LYS A 3 -56.98 1.18 38.20
CA LYS A 3 -55.99 2.15 38.72
C LYS A 3 -54.69 2.27 37.89
N GLU A 4 -54.26 1.23 37.19
CA GLU A 4 -53.02 1.26 36.37
C GLU A 4 -53.18 2.01 35.03
N LYS A 5 -54.40 2.05 34.46
CA LYS A 5 -54.66 2.81 33.23
C LYS A 5 -54.61 4.33 33.46
N ASN A 6 -54.82 4.80 34.69
CA ASN A 6 -54.78 6.23 35.03
C ASN A 6 -53.35 6.76 35.29
N ILE A 7 -52.40 5.90 35.67
CA ILE A 7 -51.00 6.29 35.88
C ILE A 7 -50.28 6.46 34.52
N LYS A 8 -50.52 5.55 33.56
CA LYS A 8 -49.95 5.66 32.20
C LYS A 8 -50.48 6.87 31.41
N ARG A 9 -51.72 7.31 31.67
CA ARG A 9 -52.32 8.50 31.02
C ARG A 9 -51.81 9.84 31.57
N LYS A 10 -51.32 9.88 32.82
CA LYS A 10 -50.79 11.11 33.45
C LYS A 10 -49.38 11.47 32.99
N TRP A 11 -48.57 10.50 32.55
CA TRP A 11 -47.21 10.75 32.04
C TRP A 11 -47.20 11.51 30.69
N TRP A 12 -48.29 11.45 29.93
CA TRP A 12 -48.39 12.05 28.58
C TRP A 12 -49.05 13.44 28.54
N LYS A 13 -49.54 13.96 29.68
CA LYS A 13 -50.15 15.30 29.80
C LYS A 13 -49.27 16.27 30.61
N ARG A 14 -47.99 16.39 30.25
CA ARG A 14 -47.21 17.59 30.59
C ARG A 14 -47.40 18.59 29.45
N ASN A 15 -47.90 19.79 29.77
CA ASN A 15 -48.24 20.87 28.85
C ASN A 15 -47.19 21.03 27.74
N TYR A 16 -47.57 20.67 26.51
CA TYR A 16 -46.77 21.00 25.34
C TYR A 16 -47.04 22.46 25.00
N ASN A 17 -46.17 23.37 25.45
CA ASN A 17 -46.15 24.73 24.93
C ASN A 17 -45.61 24.67 23.50
N LYS A 18 -46.50 24.87 22.53
CA LYS A 18 -46.12 25.00 21.12
C LYS A 18 -45.33 26.29 20.98
N ILE A 19 -44.01 26.17 20.79
CA ILE A 19 -43.13 27.31 20.57
C ILE A 19 -43.62 28.03 19.29
N PRO A 20 -43.84 29.37 19.33
CA PRO A 20 -44.18 30.16 18.15
C PRO A 20 -43.16 29.93 17.02
N GLU A 21 -43.61 29.92 15.77
CA GLU A 21 -42.75 29.62 14.62
C GLU A 21 -41.56 30.57 14.48
N LEU A 22 -41.77 31.86 14.78
CA LEU A 22 -40.72 32.88 14.80
C LEU A 22 -39.67 32.60 15.89
N GLU A 23 -40.11 32.17 17.07
CA GLU A 23 -39.20 31.84 18.18
C GLU A 23 -38.44 30.55 17.89
N ARG A 24 -39.09 29.54 17.28
CA ARG A 24 -38.45 28.32 16.79
C ARG A 24 -37.37 28.62 15.76
N MET A 25 -37.67 29.46 14.77
CA MET A 25 -36.72 29.89 13.73
C MET A 25 -35.51 30.60 14.35
N ARG A 26 -35.73 31.54 15.30
CA ARG A 26 -34.64 32.20 16.02
C ARG A 26 -33.77 31.24 16.83
N ILE A 27 -34.37 30.26 17.51
CA ILE A 27 -33.63 29.26 18.27
C ILE A 27 -32.77 28.42 17.33
N ILE A 28 -33.33 27.94 16.21
CA ILE A 28 -32.59 27.17 15.21
C ILE A 28 -31.46 27.99 14.62
N GLU A 29 -31.71 29.24 14.22
CA GLU A 29 -30.69 30.14 13.68
C GLU A 29 -29.55 30.36 14.68
N ARG A 30 -29.88 30.64 15.95
CA ARG A 30 -28.88 30.84 17.02
C ARG A 30 -28.06 29.59 17.27
N SER A 31 -28.69 28.41 17.31
CA SER A 31 -28.00 27.13 17.47
C SER A 31 -27.11 26.79 16.27
N CYS A 32 -27.56 27.07 15.04
CA CYS A 32 -26.77 26.89 13.83
C CYS A 32 -25.54 27.83 13.83
N LYS A 33 -25.71 29.11 14.17
CA LYS A 33 -24.59 30.07 14.29
C LYS A 33 -23.56 29.66 15.35
N GLN A 34 -24.03 29.09 16.46
CA GLN A 34 -23.13 28.65 17.53
C GLN A 34 -22.19 27.52 17.09
N VAL A 35 -22.67 26.61 16.23
CA VAL A 35 -21.95 25.38 15.86
C VAL A 35 -21.28 25.47 14.48
N SER A 36 -21.79 26.31 13.57
CA SER A 36 -21.36 26.40 12.16
C SER A 36 -19.86 26.65 12.01
N ARG A 37 -19.31 27.60 12.76
CA ARG A 37 -17.88 27.93 12.72
C ARG A 37 -17.03 26.72 13.12
N GLY A 38 -17.38 26.06 14.22
CA GLY A 38 -16.65 24.90 14.72
C GLY A 38 -16.64 23.75 13.72
N VAL A 39 -17.79 23.45 13.11
CA VAL A 39 -17.92 22.37 12.11
C VAL A 39 -17.22 22.73 10.80
N PHE A 40 -17.35 23.97 10.32
CA PHE A 40 -16.70 24.40 9.09
C PHE A 40 -15.17 24.31 9.18
N PHE A 41 -14.58 24.85 10.27
CA PHE A 41 -13.14 24.76 10.48
C PHE A 41 -12.68 23.31 10.71
N SER A 42 -13.49 22.47 11.37
CA SER A 42 -13.15 21.06 11.53
C SER A 42 -13.14 20.31 10.19
N THR A 43 -14.08 20.60 9.29
CA THR A 43 -14.09 20.04 7.92
C THR A 43 -12.90 20.51 7.10
N ILE A 44 -12.52 21.80 7.19
CA ILE A 44 -11.29 22.31 6.56
C ILE A 44 -10.07 21.56 7.07
N ILE A 45 -9.97 21.28 8.37
CA ILE A 45 -8.84 20.56 8.95
C ILE A 45 -8.76 19.12 8.41
N ILE A 46 -9.90 18.46 8.21
CA ILE A 46 -9.93 17.13 7.60
C ILE A 46 -9.43 17.18 6.15
N ILE A 47 -9.72 18.26 5.42
CA ILE A 47 -9.21 18.47 4.06
C ILE A 47 -7.70 18.73 4.10
N THR A 48 -7.25 19.71 4.89
CA THR A 48 -5.85 20.15 4.91
C THR A 48 -4.91 19.10 5.50
N SER A 49 -5.35 18.32 6.49
CA SER A 49 -4.57 17.19 7.04
C SER A 49 -4.28 16.10 6.01
N PHE A 50 -5.10 15.99 4.96
CA PHE A 50 -4.92 15.01 3.89
C PHE A 50 -4.14 15.56 2.69
N LEU A 51 -3.97 16.87 2.60
CA LEU A 51 -3.28 17.52 1.49
C LEU A 51 -1.84 16.98 1.27
N PRO A 52 -1.06 16.66 2.32
CA PRO A 52 0.27 16.10 2.13
C PRO A 52 0.30 14.72 1.46
N VAL A 53 -0.82 13.98 1.41
CA VAL A 53 -0.91 12.72 0.66
C VAL A 53 -0.67 12.94 -0.85
N PHE A 54 -0.97 14.13 -1.37
CA PHE A 54 -0.65 14.47 -2.77
C PHE A 54 0.85 14.66 -3.05
N LEU A 55 1.70 14.70 -2.01
CA LEU A 55 3.16 14.71 -2.17
C LEU A 55 3.72 13.32 -2.44
N LEU A 56 2.92 12.26 -2.29
CA LEU A 56 3.30 10.92 -2.71
C LEU A 56 3.51 10.91 -4.22
N THR A 57 4.67 10.41 -4.66
CA THR A 57 5.04 10.31 -6.08
C THR A 57 4.98 8.84 -6.54
N GLY A 58 5.36 8.57 -7.78
CA GLY A 58 5.52 7.19 -8.24
C GLY A 58 4.25 6.33 -8.23
N GLN A 59 4.39 5.10 -7.76
CA GLN A 59 3.31 4.08 -7.76
C GLN A 59 2.30 4.37 -6.66
N GLU A 60 2.77 4.74 -5.47
CA GLU A 60 1.96 5.09 -4.32
C GLU A 60 1.11 6.34 -4.56
N GLY A 61 1.66 7.36 -5.24
CA GLY A 61 0.91 8.56 -5.62
C GLY A 61 -0.22 8.26 -6.61
N LYS A 62 0.01 7.36 -7.57
CA LYS A 62 -1.04 6.91 -8.51
C LYS A 62 -2.14 6.09 -7.83
N LEU A 63 -1.79 5.33 -6.79
CA LEU A 63 -2.76 4.51 -6.05
C LEU A 63 -3.61 5.36 -5.08
N PHE A 64 -2.97 6.23 -4.29
CA PHE A 64 -3.64 6.99 -3.22
C PHE A 64 -4.11 8.39 -3.66
N GLY A 65 -3.61 8.93 -4.77
CA GLY A 65 -4.05 10.22 -5.31
C GLY A 65 -5.57 10.26 -5.57
N PRO A 66 -6.16 9.30 -6.31
CA PRO A 66 -7.61 9.26 -6.53
C PRO A 66 -8.42 9.17 -5.24
N LEU A 67 -7.93 8.44 -4.23
CA LEU A 67 -8.55 8.36 -2.90
C LEU A 67 -8.52 9.73 -2.20
N ALA A 68 -7.39 10.44 -2.26
CA ALA A 68 -7.26 11.77 -1.69
C ALA A 68 -8.14 12.80 -2.41
N TYR A 69 -8.24 12.76 -3.75
CA TYR A 69 -9.12 13.64 -4.54
C TYR A 69 -10.59 13.43 -4.20
N THR A 70 -11.08 12.19 -4.27
CA THR A 70 -12.49 11.88 -4.00
C THR A 70 -12.90 12.31 -2.61
N LYS A 71 -12.11 11.97 -1.58
CA LYS A 71 -12.33 12.43 -0.21
C LYS A 71 -12.33 13.96 -0.12
N THR A 72 -11.35 14.64 -0.72
CA THR A 72 -11.25 16.10 -0.65
C THR A 72 -12.44 16.80 -1.29
N PHE A 73 -12.87 16.37 -2.48
CA PHE A 73 -14.03 16.96 -3.15
C PHE A 73 -15.33 16.72 -2.38
N ILE A 74 -15.52 15.51 -1.84
CA ILE A 74 -16.69 15.20 -1.00
C ILE A 74 -16.71 16.10 0.24
N MET A 75 -15.56 16.29 0.90
CA MET A 75 -15.48 17.15 2.09
C MET A 75 -15.68 18.64 1.78
N ILE A 76 -15.26 19.12 0.61
CA ILE A 76 -15.55 20.49 0.17
C ILE A 76 -17.05 20.69 -0.04
N VAL A 77 -17.70 19.74 -0.73
CA VAL A 77 -19.15 19.77 -0.93
C VAL A 77 -19.88 19.66 0.41
N ASP A 78 -19.44 18.78 1.30
CA ASP A 78 -19.98 18.65 2.67
C ASP A 78 -19.87 19.96 3.44
N ALA A 79 -18.71 20.63 3.42
CA ALA A 79 -18.52 21.93 4.08
C ALA A 79 -19.52 22.99 3.59
N ILE A 80 -19.80 23.02 2.28
CA ILE A 80 -20.79 23.93 1.68
C ILE A 80 -22.20 23.54 2.12
N LEU A 81 -22.55 22.25 2.06
CA LEU A 81 -23.89 21.75 2.40
C LEU A 81 -24.22 21.95 3.89
N VAL A 82 -23.24 21.79 4.79
CA VAL A 82 -23.41 22.00 6.23
C VAL A 82 -23.76 23.45 6.58
N VAL A 83 -23.24 24.43 5.83
CA VAL A 83 -23.51 25.85 6.07
C VAL A 83 -24.79 26.31 5.34
N THR A 84 -25.11 25.72 4.20
CA THR A 84 -26.23 26.16 3.33
C THR A 84 -27.49 25.33 3.52
N LEU A 85 -27.44 24.04 3.14
CA LEU A 85 -28.61 23.16 3.08
C LEU A 85 -29.00 22.63 4.46
N ALA A 86 -28.04 22.28 5.31
CA ALA A 86 -28.34 21.66 6.61
C ALA A 86 -29.22 22.55 7.52
N PRO A 87 -28.96 23.87 7.69
CA PRO A 87 -29.84 24.73 8.48
C PRO A 87 -31.26 24.80 7.93
N VAL A 88 -31.40 24.82 6.59
CA VAL A 88 -32.72 24.82 5.92
C VAL A 88 -33.46 23.51 6.19
N LEU A 89 -32.80 22.36 6.03
CA LEU A 89 -33.39 21.05 6.31
C LEU A 89 -33.76 20.90 7.79
N ILE A 90 -32.91 21.36 8.71
CA ILE A 90 -33.22 21.40 10.15
C ILE A 90 -34.49 22.24 10.39
N SER A 91 -34.60 23.41 9.77
CA SER A 91 -35.79 24.27 9.90
C SER A 91 -37.07 23.62 9.37
N PHE A 92 -36.96 22.79 8.32
CA PHE A 92 -38.08 22.11 7.69
C PHE A 92 -38.51 20.88 8.49
N PHE A 93 -37.57 20.03 8.91
CA PHE A 93 -37.84 18.75 9.56
C PHE A 93 -38.00 18.82 11.08
N MET A 94 -37.39 19.81 11.75
CA MET A 94 -37.54 20.00 13.20
C MET A 94 -38.88 20.66 13.54
N ARG A 95 -39.98 19.95 13.24
CA ARG A 95 -41.35 20.31 13.59
C ARG A 95 -41.88 19.31 14.61
N GLY A 96 -42.46 19.79 15.72
CA GLY A 96 -43.15 18.93 16.69
C GLY A 96 -42.67 19.12 18.13
N ARG A 97 -42.82 18.05 18.94
CA ARG A 97 -42.56 18.09 20.39
C ARG A 97 -41.08 17.89 20.70
N PHE A 98 -40.35 18.98 20.95
CA PHE A 98 -38.98 18.89 21.48
C PHE A 98 -39.00 18.35 22.91
N ARG A 99 -38.30 17.24 23.11
CA ARG A 99 -38.07 16.68 24.45
C ARG A 99 -36.73 17.21 24.96
N PRO A 100 -36.62 17.57 26.26
CA PRO A 100 -35.33 17.92 26.86
C PRO A 100 -34.31 16.77 26.71
N GLU A 101 -33.02 17.09 26.62
CA GLU A 101 -31.95 16.09 26.41
C GLU A 101 -31.97 14.96 27.45
N GLY A 102 -32.19 15.30 28.71
CA GLY A 102 -32.32 14.33 29.79
C GLY A 102 -33.57 13.43 29.73
N ALA A 103 -34.49 13.65 28.80
CA ALA A 103 -35.68 12.80 28.61
C ALA A 103 -35.40 11.58 27.71
N ASN A 104 -34.27 11.53 26.99
CA ASN A 104 -33.87 10.35 26.23
C ASN A 104 -33.22 9.32 27.17
N PRO A 105 -33.76 8.09 27.27
CA PRO A 105 -33.22 7.06 28.17
C PRO A 105 -31.76 6.71 27.85
N VAL A 106 -31.36 6.71 26.58
CA VAL A 106 -29.98 6.40 26.17
C VAL A 106 -29.03 7.49 26.63
N ASN A 107 -29.38 8.76 26.41
CA ASN A 107 -28.54 9.89 26.82
C ASN A 107 -28.38 9.93 28.35
N ARG A 108 -29.48 9.74 29.09
CA ARG A 108 -29.45 9.71 30.56
C ARG A 108 -28.58 8.56 31.09
N PHE A 109 -28.61 7.40 30.44
CA PHE A 109 -27.74 6.27 30.81
C PHE A 109 -26.27 6.60 30.55
N LEU A 110 -25.95 7.16 29.38
CA LEU A 110 -24.59 7.57 29.03
C LEU A 110 -24.06 8.65 29.97
N GLU A 111 -24.83 9.69 30.26
CA GLU A 111 -24.48 10.75 31.23
C GLU A 111 -24.26 10.17 32.63
N ARG A 112 -25.16 9.28 33.08
CA ARG A 112 -25.04 8.61 34.38
C ARG A 112 -23.80 7.73 34.50
N MET A 113 -23.32 7.15 33.40
CA MET A 113 -22.05 6.42 33.37
C MET A 113 -20.84 7.34 33.26
N TYR A 114 -20.95 8.41 32.46
CA TYR A 114 -19.84 9.30 32.16
C TYR A 114 -19.49 10.24 33.32
N GLU A 115 -20.49 10.87 33.95
CA GLU A 115 -20.29 11.80 35.06
C GLU A 115 -19.45 11.25 36.23
N PRO A 116 -19.68 10.03 36.74
CA PRO A 116 -18.81 9.49 37.79
C PRO A 116 -17.39 9.22 37.27
N VAL A 117 -17.24 8.71 36.04
CA VAL A 117 -15.94 8.40 35.45
C VAL A 117 -15.10 9.67 35.28
N ILE A 118 -15.66 10.75 34.72
CA ILE A 118 -14.92 12.00 34.56
C ILE A 118 -14.58 12.65 35.92
N LYS A 119 -15.47 12.55 36.92
CA LYS A 119 -15.17 13.02 38.29
C LYS A 119 -13.96 12.28 38.88
N THR A 120 -13.95 10.95 38.80
CA THR A 120 -12.81 10.13 39.24
C THR A 120 -11.53 10.46 38.46
N CYS A 121 -11.60 10.63 37.14
CA CYS A 121 -10.46 11.03 36.33
C CYS A 121 -9.89 12.40 36.72
N ILE A 122 -10.75 13.37 37.06
CA ILE A 122 -10.35 14.72 37.49
C ILE A 122 -9.74 14.68 38.90
N GLU A 123 -10.30 13.89 39.82
CA GLU A 123 -9.75 13.70 41.16
C GLU A 123 -8.37 13.05 41.10
N TRP A 124 -8.24 11.97 40.33
CA TRP A 124 -7.00 11.22 40.16
C TRP A 124 -6.25 11.65 38.89
N ARG A 125 -6.10 12.96 38.71
CA ARG A 125 -5.48 13.55 37.50
C ARG A 125 -4.10 12.99 37.16
N LYS A 126 -3.26 12.71 38.18
CA LYS A 126 -1.91 12.18 37.98
C LYS A 126 -1.93 10.73 37.48
N THR A 127 -2.82 9.90 38.02
CA THR A 127 -2.91 8.49 37.60
C THR A 127 -3.53 8.38 36.22
N THR A 128 -4.54 9.19 35.89
CA THR A 128 -5.17 9.22 34.57
C THR A 128 -4.17 9.58 33.47
N ILE A 129 -3.38 10.63 33.68
CA ILE A 129 -2.30 11.02 32.76
C ILE A 129 -1.20 9.94 32.72
N GLY A 130 -0.83 9.39 33.88
CA GLY A 130 0.17 8.31 33.98
C GLY A 130 -0.21 7.06 33.19
N ILE A 131 -1.47 6.60 33.29
CA ILE A 131 -1.97 5.45 32.53
C ILE A 131 -1.88 5.70 31.03
N MET A 132 -2.24 6.91 30.58
CA MET A 132 -2.18 7.25 29.16
C MET A 132 -0.74 7.33 28.64
N ILE A 133 0.19 7.88 29.44
CA ILE A 133 1.62 7.88 29.10
C ILE A 133 2.18 6.46 29.06
N ILE A 134 1.79 5.59 29.99
CA ILE A 134 2.18 4.17 29.98
C ILE A 134 1.63 3.48 28.73
N ALA A 135 0.36 3.69 28.39
CA ALA A 135 -0.25 3.13 27.19
C ALA A 135 0.48 3.61 25.91
N LEU A 136 0.88 4.88 25.87
CA LEU A 136 1.71 5.41 24.79
C LEU A 136 3.09 4.74 24.75
N ALA A 137 3.75 4.61 25.91
CA ALA A 137 5.05 3.96 26.03
C ALA A 137 5.02 2.48 25.62
N VAL A 138 3.92 1.76 25.90
CA VAL A 138 3.69 0.37 25.48
C VAL A 138 3.42 0.28 23.97
N SER A 139 2.77 1.29 23.37
CA SER A 139 2.52 1.27 21.93
C SER A 139 3.79 1.40 21.07
N VAL A 140 4.84 2.05 21.58
CA VAL A 140 6.12 2.23 20.88
C VAL A 140 6.79 0.89 20.53
N PRO A 141 7.10 -0.01 21.49
CA PRO A 141 7.70 -1.30 21.17
C PRO A 141 6.80 -2.18 20.31
N MET A 142 5.47 -2.07 20.45
CA MET A 142 4.53 -2.80 19.57
C MET A 142 4.71 -2.39 18.11
N VAL A 143 4.78 -1.09 17.82
CA VAL A 143 5.02 -0.59 16.46
C VAL A 143 6.43 -0.96 15.97
N MET A 144 7.45 -0.84 16.83
CA MET A 144 8.83 -1.18 16.47
C MET A 144 9.04 -2.67 16.19
N SER A 145 8.17 -3.54 16.72
CA SER A 145 8.22 -4.99 16.46
C SER A 145 7.51 -5.42 15.17
N LEU A 146 6.79 -4.52 14.50
CA LEU A 146 6.13 -4.82 13.24
C LEU A 146 7.13 -4.84 12.09
N GLY A 147 6.94 -5.77 11.17
CA GLY A 147 7.67 -5.80 9.91
C GLY A 147 7.31 -4.62 9.00
N THR A 148 8.12 -4.39 7.97
CA THR A 148 7.89 -3.33 6.98
C THR A 148 7.72 -3.90 5.57
N GLU A 149 6.79 -3.33 4.82
CA GLU A 149 6.53 -3.70 3.43
C GLU A 149 6.08 -2.47 2.64
N PHE A 150 6.27 -2.47 1.32
CA PHE A 150 5.84 -1.33 0.50
C PHE A 150 4.30 -1.22 0.50
N MET A 151 3.64 -2.30 0.09
CA MET A 151 2.19 -2.45 0.10
C MET A 151 1.81 -3.92 0.30
N PRO A 152 0.65 -4.20 0.91
CA PRO A 152 0.14 -5.55 0.98
C PRO A 152 -0.13 -6.09 -0.43
N PRO A 153 0.14 -7.38 -0.69
CA PRO A 153 -0.17 -7.98 -1.99
C PRO A 153 -1.68 -7.97 -2.23
N LEU A 154 -2.11 -7.39 -3.35
CA LEU A 154 -3.51 -7.43 -3.76
C LEU A 154 -3.86 -8.83 -4.28
N ASP A 155 -4.94 -9.45 -3.80
CA ASP A 155 -5.43 -10.68 -4.42
C ASP A 155 -6.18 -10.37 -5.72
N GLU A 156 -5.56 -10.71 -6.86
CA GLU A 156 -6.12 -10.53 -8.20
C GLU A 156 -7.13 -11.62 -8.60
N GLY A 157 -7.31 -12.66 -7.77
CA GLY A 157 -8.09 -13.85 -8.12
C GLY A 157 -7.45 -14.74 -9.20
N THR A 158 -6.24 -14.39 -9.64
CA THR A 158 -5.44 -15.15 -10.60
C THR A 158 -4.04 -15.37 -10.05
N ILE A 159 -3.32 -16.32 -10.65
CA ILE A 159 -1.92 -16.61 -10.34
C ILE A 159 -1.14 -16.62 -11.66
N LEU A 160 0.05 -16.04 -11.65
CA LEU A 160 0.99 -16.13 -12.75
C LEU A 160 2.15 -17.05 -12.33
N PHE A 161 2.31 -18.14 -13.07
CA PHE A 161 3.39 -19.10 -12.89
C PHE A 161 4.48 -18.82 -13.95
N MET A 162 5.70 -18.52 -13.50
CA MET A 162 6.82 -18.12 -14.35
C MET A 162 8.05 -19.00 -14.15
N PRO A 163 8.02 -20.26 -14.59
CA PRO A 163 9.20 -21.09 -14.50
C PRO A 163 10.25 -20.68 -15.53
N VAL A 164 11.51 -20.82 -15.16
CA VAL A 164 12.65 -20.59 -16.05
C VAL A 164 13.50 -21.85 -16.14
N THR A 165 13.84 -22.24 -17.36
CA THR A 165 14.74 -23.36 -17.66
C THR A 165 16.09 -22.87 -18.16
N LEU A 166 16.97 -23.80 -18.51
CA LEU A 166 18.29 -23.50 -19.06
C LEU A 166 18.18 -22.74 -20.40
N PRO A 167 19.12 -21.82 -20.70
CA PRO A 167 19.05 -20.98 -21.90
C PRO A 167 19.20 -21.71 -23.23
N ASP A 168 19.81 -22.90 -23.23
CA ASP A 168 20.11 -23.73 -24.40
C ASP A 168 18.96 -24.68 -24.79
N VAL A 169 17.82 -24.56 -24.12
CA VAL A 169 16.64 -25.37 -24.39
C VAL A 169 16.09 -25.14 -25.81
N SER A 170 15.71 -26.21 -26.49
CA SER A 170 15.09 -26.14 -27.81
C SER A 170 13.59 -25.81 -27.75
N ASN A 171 13.04 -25.21 -28.81
CA ASN A 171 11.59 -24.91 -28.89
C ASN A 171 10.71 -26.16 -28.69
N SER A 172 11.13 -27.32 -29.20
CA SER A 172 10.40 -28.58 -29.03
C SER A 172 10.39 -29.06 -27.58
N GLU A 173 11.51 -28.92 -26.89
CA GLU A 173 11.63 -29.32 -25.49
C GLU A 173 10.87 -28.38 -24.57
N VAL A 174 10.93 -27.06 -24.81
CA VAL A 174 10.08 -26.09 -24.08
C VAL A 174 8.60 -26.38 -24.28
N LYS A 175 8.17 -26.70 -25.51
CA LYS A 175 6.79 -27.09 -25.79
C LYS A 175 6.37 -28.32 -24.99
N ARG A 176 7.26 -29.32 -24.88
CA ARG A 176 7.03 -30.53 -24.07
C ARG A 176 6.89 -30.17 -22.59
N ILE A 177 7.80 -29.37 -22.05
CA ILE A 177 7.77 -28.90 -20.65
C ILE A 177 6.47 -28.15 -20.38
N LEU A 178 6.11 -27.19 -21.24
CA LEU A 178 4.88 -26.40 -21.13
C LEU A 178 3.63 -27.28 -21.07
N GLN A 179 3.51 -28.25 -21.98
CA GLN A 179 2.36 -29.17 -22.01
C GLN A 179 2.26 -30.04 -20.76
N VAL A 180 3.40 -30.50 -20.23
CA VAL A 180 3.45 -31.27 -18.98
C VAL A 180 3.03 -30.39 -17.81
N GLN A 181 3.56 -29.18 -17.71
CA GLN A 181 3.21 -28.22 -16.67
C GLN A 181 1.72 -27.88 -16.70
N ASP A 182 1.17 -27.55 -17.87
CA ASP A 182 -0.24 -27.21 -18.03
C ASP A 182 -1.17 -28.36 -17.61
N LYS A 183 -0.79 -29.60 -17.92
CA LYS A 183 -1.54 -30.79 -17.50
C LYS A 183 -1.50 -30.98 -15.97
N ILE A 184 -0.35 -30.76 -15.34
CA ILE A 184 -0.21 -30.83 -13.88
C ILE A 184 -1.02 -29.72 -13.21
N LEU A 185 -0.93 -28.49 -13.72
CA LEU A 185 -1.69 -27.33 -13.23
C LEU A 185 -3.20 -27.60 -13.30
N THR A 186 -3.67 -28.12 -14.43
CA THR A 186 -5.10 -28.46 -14.62
C THR A 186 -5.60 -29.56 -13.66
N SER A 187 -4.70 -30.36 -13.08
CA SER A 187 -5.09 -31.42 -12.14
C SER A 187 -5.58 -30.90 -10.78
N VAL A 188 -5.32 -29.63 -10.44
CA VAL A 188 -5.72 -29.05 -9.16
C VAL A 188 -7.16 -28.53 -9.23
N PRO A 189 -8.08 -28.95 -8.33
CA PRO A 189 -9.50 -28.64 -8.43
C PRO A 189 -9.86 -27.15 -8.43
N GLU A 190 -9.07 -26.32 -7.74
CA GLU A 190 -9.29 -24.88 -7.61
C GLU A 190 -9.00 -24.10 -8.90
N ILE A 191 -8.29 -24.69 -9.87
CA ILE A 191 -7.95 -24.05 -11.13
C ILE A 191 -9.10 -24.21 -12.12
N LYS A 192 -9.55 -23.09 -12.69
CA LYS A 192 -10.61 -23.05 -13.72
C LYS A 192 -10.03 -23.23 -15.12
N SER A 193 -8.95 -22.52 -15.43
CA SER A 193 -8.28 -22.59 -16.72
C SER A 193 -6.80 -22.25 -16.61
N VAL A 194 -6.01 -22.87 -17.49
CA VAL A 194 -4.56 -22.69 -17.60
C VAL A 194 -4.26 -22.18 -19.00
N LEU A 195 -3.49 -21.10 -19.09
CA LEU A 195 -3.00 -20.57 -20.35
C LEU A 195 -1.48 -20.45 -20.29
N GLY A 196 -0.79 -21.48 -20.78
CA GLY A 196 0.65 -21.51 -20.91
C GLY A 196 1.15 -20.76 -22.14
N LYS A 197 2.20 -19.97 -21.97
CA LYS A 197 2.95 -19.29 -23.05
C LYS A 197 4.44 -19.53 -22.86
N ALA A 198 5.11 -19.98 -23.90
CA ALA A 198 6.57 -20.05 -23.95
C ALA A 198 7.14 -18.96 -24.85
N GLY A 199 8.19 -18.27 -24.39
CA GLY A 199 8.75 -17.14 -25.13
C GLY A 199 7.80 -15.96 -25.23
N ARG A 200 7.90 -15.24 -26.34
CA ARG A 200 7.20 -13.97 -26.56
C ARG A 200 6.00 -14.07 -27.49
N VAL A 201 5.03 -13.21 -27.28
CA VAL A 201 4.02 -12.87 -28.29
C VAL A 201 4.67 -11.98 -29.38
N ASN A 202 4.08 -11.93 -30.57
CA ASN A 202 4.50 -11.01 -31.64
C ASN A 202 4.13 -9.55 -31.30
N SER A 203 4.75 -8.99 -30.26
CA SER A 203 4.59 -7.63 -29.77
C SER A 203 5.89 -7.14 -29.15
N ALA A 204 6.20 -5.85 -29.31
CA ALA A 204 7.37 -5.23 -28.69
C ALA A 204 7.30 -5.16 -27.15
N THR A 205 6.11 -5.36 -26.57
CA THR A 205 5.88 -5.33 -25.12
C THR A 205 6.30 -6.61 -24.40
N ASP A 206 6.72 -7.64 -25.15
CA ASP A 206 7.09 -8.94 -24.60
C ASP A 206 8.42 -9.39 -25.20
N ASN A 207 9.47 -9.33 -24.38
CA ASN A 207 10.82 -9.73 -24.74
C ASN A 207 11.23 -11.09 -24.14
N SER A 208 10.26 -11.87 -23.68
CA SER A 208 10.54 -13.15 -23.00
C SER A 208 11.28 -14.13 -23.92
N PRO A 209 12.44 -14.68 -23.49
CA PRO A 209 13.16 -15.69 -24.23
C PRO A 209 12.40 -17.03 -24.22
N ILE A 210 12.73 -17.94 -25.14
CA ILE A 210 12.05 -19.25 -25.20
C ILE A 210 12.25 -20.08 -23.93
N SER A 211 13.37 -19.91 -23.23
CA SER A 211 13.65 -20.56 -21.95
C SER A 211 12.76 -20.07 -20.79
N MET A 212 11.96 -19.03 -21.02
CA MET A 212 11.01 -18.50 -20.06
C MET A 212 9.59 -18.88 -20.47
N ILE A 213 8.87 -19.44 -19.51
CA ILE A 213 7.46 -19.77 -19.64
C ILE A 213 6.67 -18.82 -18.73
N GLU A 214 5.54 -18.33 -19.22
CA GLU A 214 4.56 -17.58 -18.44
C GLU A 214 3.22 -18.29 -18.58
N THR A 215 2.69 -18.78 -17.47
CA THR A 215 1.42 -19.50 -17.43
C THR A 215 0.43 -18.75 -16.55
N ILE A 216 -0.68 -18.31 -17.15
CA ILE A 216 -1.74 -17.61 -16.42
C ILE A 216 -2.73 -18.66 -15.92
N LEU A 217 -2.96 -18.66 -14.61
CA LEU A 217 -3.90 -19.53 -13.91
C LEU A 217 -5.10 -18.71 -13.46
N MET A 218 -6.27 -19.06 -13.98
CA MET A 218 -7.53 -18.52 -13.50
C MET A 218 -8.05 -19.44 -12.40
N LEU A 219 -8.26 -18.89 -11.19
CA LEU A 219 -8.85 -19.64 -10.09
C LEU A 219 -10.38 -19.64 -10.21
N LYS A 220 -11.02 -20.68 -9.68
CA LYS A 220 -12.46 -20.70 -9.45
C LYS A 220 -12.84 -19.68 -8.36
N PRO A 221 -14.11 -19.24 -8.30
CA PRO A 221 -14.61 -18.48 -7.16
C PRO A 221 -14.28 -19.18 -5.83
N LYS A 222 -13.96 -18.42 -4.78
CA LYS A 222 -13.52 -18.96 -3.47
C LYS A 222 -14.54 -19.93 -2.84
N ASP A 223 -15.83 -19.75 -3.14
CA ASP A 223 -16.90 -20.61 -2.63
C ASP A 223 -16.87 -22.04 -3.20
N GLU A 224 -16.17 -22.26 -4.32
CA GLU A 224 -16.01 -23.57 -4.96
C GLU A 224 -14.73 -24.29 -4.51
N TRP A 225 -13.93 -23.69 -3.61
CA TRP A 225 -12.67 -24.28 -3.17
C TRP A 225 -12.91 -25.40 -2.16
N ARG A 226 -11.96 -26.34 -2.07
CA ARG A 226 -11.96 -27.31 -0.96
C ARG A 226 -11.93 -26.57 0.38
N LYS A 227 -12.63 -27.11 1.38
CA LYS A 227 -12.75 -26.47 2.71
C LYS A 227 -11.37 -26.28 3.35
N GLY A 228 -11.12 -25.08 3.88
CA GLY A 228 -9.88 -24.75 4.60
C GLY A 228 -8.68 -24.44 3.72
N ILE A 229 -8.85 -24.39 2.39
CA ILE A 229 -7.76 -24.06 1.46
C ILE A 229 -7.62 -22.54 1.32
N THR A 230 -6.37 -22.08 1.40
CA THR A 230 -5.96 -20.70 1.13
C THR A 230 -5.19 -20.63 -0.19
N LYS A 231 -5.08 -19.43 -0.76
CA LYS A 231 -4.29 -19.20 -1.98
C LYS A 231 -2.84 -19.67 -1.81
N ASP A 232 -2.23 -19.39 -0.65
CA ASP A 232 -0.86 -19.83 -0.36
C ASP A 232 -0.75 -21.35 -0.30
N SER A 233 -1.75 -22.05 0.27
CA SER A 233 -1.76 -23.51 0.26
C SER A 233 -1.89 -24.09 -1.15
N ILE A 234 -2.65 -23.43 -2.05
CA ILE A 234 -2.72 -23.80 -3.46
C ILE A 234 -1.34 -23.63 -4.12
N ILE A 235 -0.69 -22.49 -3.90
CA ILE A 235 0.65 -22.22 -4.45
C ILE A 235 1.65 -23.27 -3.96
N SER A 236 1.63 -23.62 -2.66
CA SER A 236 2.50 -24.64 -2.09
C SER A 236 2.22 -26.04 -2.66
N GLU A 237 0.94 -26.42 -2.82
CA GLU A 237 0.56 -27.69 -3.46
C GLU A 237 1.07 -27.73 -4.91
N LEU A 238 0.80 -26.69 -5.70
CA LEU A 238 1.28 -26.59 -7.08
C LEU A 238 2.80 -26.64 -7.17
N ASN A 239 3.49 -25.91 -6.29
CA ASN A 239 4.95 -25.87 -6.26
C ASN A 239 5.53 -27.25 -6.00
N SER A 240 4.97 -28.03 -5.06
CA SER A 240 5.42 -29.41 -4.80
C SER A 240 5.20 -30.36 -6.00
N LYS A 241 4.14 -30.16 -6.78
CA LYS A 241 3.81 -30.99 -7.95
C LYS A 241 4.65 -30.66 -9.19
N LEU A 242 5.21 -29.45 -9.25
CA LEU A 242 5.92 -28.90 -10.41
C LEU A 242 7.44 -28.91 -10.25
N GLN A 243 7.98 -29.88 -9.50
CA GLN A 243 9.42 -30.07 -9.35
C GLN A 243 10.01 -30.78 -10.58
N ILE A 244 10.18 -30.03 -11.67
CA ILE A 244 10.77 -30.54 -12.93
C ILE A 244 12.29 -30.28 -12.90
N PRO A 245 13.14 -31.30 -13.13
CA PRO A 245 14.59 -31.11 -13.19
C PRO A 245 15.00 -30.06 -14.22
N GLY A 246 15.92 -29.17 -13.85
CA GLY A 246 16.40 -28.09 -14.72
C GLY A 246 15.46 -26.89 -14.84
N VAL A 247 14.32 -26.90 -14.15
CA VAL A 247 13.33 -25.81 -14.16
C VAL A 247 13.22 -25.21 -12.77
N THR A 248 13.38 -23.89 -12.66
CA THR A 248 13.15 -23.16 -11.41
C THR A 248 11.78 -22.51 -11.44
N ASN A 249 10.95 -22.81 -10.43
CA ASN A 249 9.60 -22.28 -10.33
C ASN A 249 9.60 -20.85 -9.78
N GLY A 250 8.69 -20.02 -10.29
CA GLY A 250 8.42 -18.68 -9.77
C GLY A 250 6.91 -18.44 -9.77
N TRP A 251 6.39 -17.87 -8.69
CA TRP A 251 4.96 -17.62 -8.51
C TRP A 251 4.72 -16.15 -8.20
N THR A 252 3.78 -15.54 -8.90
CA THR A 252 3.39 -14.14 -8.71
C THR A 252 1.94 -13.95 -9.19
N GLN A 253 1.53 -12.71 -9.44
CA GLN A 253 0.24 -12.38 -10.04
C GLN A 253 0.43 -11.46 -11.26
N PRO A 254 -0.46 -11.53 -12.27
CA PRO A 254 -0.29 -10.82 -13.53
C PRO A 254 -0.08 -9.29 -13.39
N ILE A 255 -0.93 -8.60 -12.64
CA ILE A 255 -0.91 -7.13 -12.57
C ILE A 255 0.31 -6.66 -11.78
N ILE A 256 0.53 -7.21 -10.57
CA ILE A 256 1.67 -6.80 -9.74
C ILE A 256 3.00 -7.11 -10.42
N ASN A 257 3.14 -8.26 -11.08
CA ASN A 257 4.36 -8.62 -11.80
C ASN A 257 4.68 -7.63 -12.91
N ARG A 258 3.67 -7.27 -13.74
CA ARG A 258 3.88 -6.30 -14.81
C ARG A 258 4.21 -4.91 -14.29
N ILE A 259 3.61 -4.50 -13.17
CA ILE A 259 3.96 -3.23 -12.51
C ILE A 259 5.40 -3.27 -12.00
N ASN A 260 5.81 -4.34 -11.31
CA ASN A 260 7.17 -4.49 -10.78
C ASN A 260 8.22 -4.47 -11.91
N MET A 261 7.98 -5.23 -12.99
CA MET A 261 8.85 -5.26 -14.16
C MET A 261 8.93 -3.89 -14.84
N LEU A 262 7.82 -3.16 -14.97
CA LEU A 262 7.82 -1.82 -15.57
C LEU A 262 8.53 -0.80 -14.68
N SER A 263 8.37 -0.91 -13.36
CA SER A 263 8.90 0.06 -12.40
C SER A 263 10.39 -0.12 -12.13
N THR A 264 10.88 -1.37 -12.06
CA THR A 264 12.24 -1.68 -11.58
C THR A 264 13.01 -2.62 -12.50
N GLY A 265 12.34 -3.24 -13.48
CA GLY A 265 12.92 -4.28 -14.33
C GLY A 265 13.07 -5.64 -13.63
N ILE A 266 12.57 -5.76 -12.39
CA ILE A 266 12.63 -6.97 -11.57
C ILE A 266 11.22 -7.60 -11.49
N ARG A 267 11.15 -8.92 -11.67
CA ARG A 267 9.89 -9.69 -11.70
C ARG A 267 9.50 -10.33 -10.35
N THR A 268 10.45 -10.48 -9.45
CA THR A 268 10.24 -10.96 -8.07
C THR A 268 10.08 -9.78 -7.11
N ASP A 269 9.74 -10.05 -5.85
CA ASP A 269 9.59 -9.00 -4.83
C ASP A 269 10.90 -8.23 -4.60
N VAL A 270 12.03 -8.94 -4.61
CA VAL A 270 13.36 -8.35 -4.45
C VAL A 270 14.29 -8.85 -5.56
N GLY A 271 15.14 -7.95 -6.05
CA GLY A 271 16.22 -8.28 -6.97
C GLY A 271 17.52 -7.59 -6.56
N VAL A 272 18.62 -8.33 -6.50
CA VAL A 272 19.97 -7.79 -6.34
C VAL A 272 20.57 -7.64 -7.73
N LYS A 273 20.67 -6.41 -8.22
CA LYS A 273 21.32 -6.07 -9.50
C LYS A 273 22.83 -6.01 -9.27
N VAL A 274 23.59 -6.70 -10.11
CA VAL A 274 25.06 -6.73 -10.10
C VAL A 274 25.55 -6.07 -11.37
N TYR A 275 26.25 -4.94 -11.25
CA TYR A 275 26.81 -4.22 -12.39
C TYR A 275 28.31 -4.47 -12.51
N GLY A 276 28.80 -4.49 -13.74
CA GLY A 276 30.21 -4.70 -14.03
C GLY A 276 30.56 -4.54 -15.51
N GLN A 277 31.83 -4.78 -15.85
CA GLN A 277 32.33 -4.64 -17.23
C GLN A 277 32.38 -5.97 -18.01
N ASN A 278 32.34 -7.11 -17.32
CA ASN A 278 32.46 -8.44 -17.93
C ASN A 278 31.32 -9.35 -17.46
N LEU A 279 30.72 -10.11 -18.37
CA LEU A 279 29.54 -10.94 -18.09
C LEU A 279 29.87 -12.18 -17.23
N ASP A 280 31.04 -12.80 -17.44
CA ASP A 280 31.45 -14.00 -16.71
C ASP A 280 31.72 -13.68 -15.24
N SER A 281 32.39 -12.56 -14.97
CA SER A 281 32.61 -12.08 -13.60
C SER A 281 31.30 -11.69 -12.91
N ILE A 282 30.39 -10.98 -13.60
CA ILE A 282 29.06 -10.65 -13.07
C ILE A 282 28.30 -11.94 -12.72
N TYR A 283 28.36 -12.96 -13.58
CA TYR A 283 27.70 -14.24 -13.34
C TYR A 283 28.30 -14.97 -12.13
N ALA A 284 29.63 -15.02 -12.03
CA ALA A 284 30.32 -15.61 -10.88
C ALA A 284 29.93 -14.90 -9.55
N PHE A 285 29.87 -13.57 -9.56
CA PHE A 285 29.39 -12.80 -8.40
C PHE A 285 27.92 -13.06 -8.09
N SER A 286 27.07 -13.16 -9.11
CA SER A 286 25.65 -13.46 -8.94
C SER A 286 25.42 -14.84 -8.31
N GLN A 287 26.22 -15.85 -8.68
CA GLN A 287 26.19 -17.18 -8.07
C GLN A 287 26.71 -17.16 -6.62
N LEU A 288 27.73 -16.36 -6.33
CA LEU A 288 28.21 -16.16 -4.96
C LEU A 288 27.09 -15.55 -4.09
N ILE A 289 26.46 -14.47 -4.56
CA ILE A 289 25.31 -13.84 -3.88
C ILE A 289 24.20 -14.86 -3.65
N LYS A 290 23.85 -15.67 -4.66
CA LYS A 290 22.85 -16.75 -4.51
C LYS A 290 23.18 -17.69 -3.36
N ARG A 291 24.44 -18.15 -3.28
CA ARG A 291 24.86 -19.08 -2.22
C ARG A 291 24.70 -18.43 -0.84
N GLU A 292 25.13 -17.19 -0.68
CA GLU A 292 25.06 -16.49 0.61
C GLU A 292 23.60 -16.19 1.03
N LEU A 293 22.72 -15.91 0.07
CA LEU A 293 21.30 -15.60 0.35
C LEU A 293 20.42 -16.84 0.59
N SER A 294 20.90 -18.06 0.26
CA SER A 294 20.07 -19.28 0.30
C SER A 294 19.58 -19.67 1.70
N ASP A 295 20.35 -19.35 2.75
CA ASP A 295 20.02 -19.75 4.14
C ASP A 295 19.23 -18.70 4.91
N ILE A 296 18.78 -17.62 4.27
CA ILE A 296 18.09 -16.52 4.96
C ILE A 296 16.62 -16.84 5.10
N ASN A 297 16.12 -16.80 6.35
CA ASN A 297 14.70 -16.92 6.63
C ASN A 297 13.91 -15.81 5.93
N GLY A 298 12.95 -16.21 5.10
CA GLY A 298 12.12 -15.33 4.28
C GLY A 298 12.44 -15.40 2.78
N VAL A 299 13.67 -15.76 2.40
CA VAL A 299 14.10 -15.86 0.99
C VAL A 299 13.59 -17.15 0.38
N LYS A 300 12.74 -17.05 -0.66
CA LYS A 300 12.20 -18.18 -1.44
C LYS A 300 12.34 -17.93 -2.93
N ASP A 301 12.25 -19.01 -3.71
CA ASP A 301 12.30 -18.97 -5.18
C ASP A 301 13.60 -18.29 -5.72
N LEU A 302 14.71 -18.47 -4.99
CA LEU A 302 15.97 -17.79 -5.27
C LEU A 302 16.61 -18.29 -6.59
N TYR A 303 16.79 -17.36 -7.52
CA TYR A 303 17.25 -17.64 -8.87
C TYR A 303 18.25 -16.58 -9.37
N VAL A 304 19.22 -17.00 -10.18
CA VAL A 304 20.16 -16.10 -10.84
C VAL A 304 19.79 -16.05 -12.31
N GLU A 305 19.58 -14.86 -12.86
CA GLU A 305 19.35 -14.72 -14.29
C GLU A 305 20.55 -15.27 -15.08
N PRO A 306 20.31 -16.07 -16.13
CA PRO A 306 21.39 -16.73 -16.85
C PRO A 306 22.01 -15.72 -17.82
N ILE A 307 23.25 -15.36 -17.54
CA ILE A 307 24.06 -14.43 -18.35
C ILE A 307 24.99 -15.20 -19.29
N THR A 308 25.26 -16.46 -18.97
CA THR A 308 26.13 -17.39 -19.72
C THR A 308 25.38 -18.70 -20.00
N GLY A 309 25.98 -19.60 -20.77
CA GLY A 309 25.41 -20.91 -21.07
C GLY A 309 24.52 -20.97 -22.31
N GLY A 310 24.48 -19.90 -23.12
CA GLY A 310 23.96 -19.97 -24.48
C GLY A 310 24.90 -20.79 -25.36
N LYS A 311 24.34 -21.64 -26.22
CA LYS A 311 25.11 -22.49 -27.14
C LYS A 311 25.09 -21.86 -28.53
N TYR A 312 26.27 -21.68 -29.12
CA TYR A 312 26.45 -21.12 -30.46
C TYR A 312 27.17 -22.12 -31.36
N ILE A 313 26.86 -22.05 -32.66
CA ILE A 313 27.65 -22.69 -33.72
C ILE A 313 28.39 -21.57 -34.42
N ASP A 314 29.66 -21.40 -34.08
CA ASP A 314 30.51 -20.38 -34.68
C ASP A 314 31.12 -20.90 -35.98
N ILE A 315 30.89 -20.16 -37.06
CA ILE A 315 31.47 -20.41 -38.38
C ILE A 315 32.53 -19.35 -38.63
N ASN A 316 33.77 -19.67 -38.26
CA ASN A 316 34.91 -18.78 -38.36
C ASN A 316 35.50 -18.84 -39.77
N ILE A 317 35.18 -17.84 -40.59
CA ILE A 317 35.62 -17.77 -41.99
C ILE A 317 37.15 -17.56 -42.06
N LYS A 318 37.83 -18.45 -42.77
CA LYS A 318 39.27 -18.40 -43.01
C LYS A 318 39.54 -17.44 -44.17
N ARG A 319 39.83 -16.17 -43.85
CA ARG A 319 40.03 -15.09 -44.83
C ARG A 319 41.09 -15.42 -45.91
N GLU A 320 42.16 -16.10 -45.52
CA GLU A 320 43.23 -16.52 -46.43
C GLU A 320 42.76 -17.59 -47.42
N GLU A 321 41.88 -18.50 -47.00
CA GLU A 321 41.37 -19.58 -47.85
C GLU A 321 40.31 -19.09 -48.83
N ILE A 322 39.36 -18.25 -48.39
CA ILE A 322 38.35 -17.66 -49.29
C ILE A 322 38.99 -16.81 -50.40
N ALA A 323 40.12 -16.15 -50.11
CA ALA A 323 40.84 -15.34 -51.09
C ALA A 323 41.39 -16.19 -52.24
N ARG A 324 41.82 -17.44 -51.97
CA ARG A 324 42.28 -18.39 -53.01
C ARG A 324 41.18 -18.74 -54.01
N TYR A 325 39.94 -18.76 -53.54
CA TYR A 325 38.75 -19.05 -54.35
C TYR A 325 38.06 -17.81 -54.92
N ASN A 326 38.65 -16.63 -54.75
CA ASN A 326 38.07 -15.33 -55.13
C ASN A 326 36.67 -15.12 -54.52
N LEU A 327 36.50 -15.53 -53.26
CA LEU A 327 35.29 -15.32 -52.48
C LEU A 327 35.49 -14.18 -51.47
N SER A 328 34.46 -13.36 -51.30
CA SER A 328 34.36 -12.41 -50.20
C SER A 328 33.77 -13.07 -48.95
N VAL A 329 33.92 -12.39 -47.81
CA VAL A 329 33.26 -12.82 -46.56
C VAL A 329 31.73 -12.80 -46.72
N ASP A 330 31.21 -11.84 -47.48
CA ASP A 330 29.77 -11.71 -47.74
C ASP A 330 29.22 -12.85 -48.59
N ASP A 331 30.01 -13.38 -49.54
CA ASP A 331 29.60 -14.54 -50.34
C ASP A 331 29.38 -15.78 -49.46
N VAL A 332 30.29 -16.02 -48.51
CA VAL A 332 30.17 -17.14 -47.57
C VAL A 332 29.01 -16.91 -46.59
N ASN A 333 28.86 -15.69 -46.06
CA ASN A 333 27.76 -15.35 -45.18
C ASN A 333 26.39 -15.47 -45.86
N ALA A 334 26.26 -15.05 -47.13
CA ALA A 334 25.03 -15.17 -47.89
C ALA A 334 24.59 -16.64 -48.04
N VAL A 335 25.53 -17.56 -48.24
CA VAL A 335 25.26 -19.00 -48.24
C VAL A 335 24.78 -19.47 -46.86
N ILE A 336 25.43 -19.03 -45.77
CA ILE A 336 25.04 -19.41 -44.41
C ILE A 336 23.63 -18.88 -44.07
N GLU A 337 23.35 -17.60 -44.33
CA GLU A 337 22.05 -16.98 -44.05
C GLU A 337 20.91 -17.63 -44.83
N THR A 338 21.14 -17.96 -46.10
CA THR A 338 20.11 -18.56 -46.96
C THR A 338 19.98 -20.05 -46.69
N ALA A 339 21.06 -20.83 -46.74
CA ALA A 339 21.03 -22.29 -46.63
C ALA A 339 20.71 -22.75 -45.20
N LEU A 340 21.33 -22.13 -44.17
CA LEU A 340 21.14 -22.50 -42.77
C LEU A 340 20.05 -21.67 -42.10
N GLY A 341 20.09 -20.34 -42.23
CA GLY A 341 19.17 -19.41 -41.55
C GLY A 341 17.75 -19.41 -42.13
N GLY A 342 17.61 -19.65 -43.44
CA GLY A 342 16.34 -19.52 -44.14
C GLY A 342 15.93 -18.07 -44.30
N ALA A 343 16.88 -17.22 -44.72
CA ALA A 343 16.66 -15.80 -44.95
C ALA A 343 15.46 -15.54 -45.86
N LYS A 344 14.72 -14.46 -45.57
CA LYS A 344 13.56 -14.05 -46.35
C LYS A 344 14.02 -13.53 -47.71
N ILE A 345 13.60 -14.20 -48.79
CA ILE A 345 13.93 -13.83 -50.16
C ILE A 345 12.93 -12.79 -50.68
N THR A 346 11.64 -13.03 -50.47
CA THR A 346 10.58 -12.14 -50.94
C THR A 346 9.33 -12.23 -50.06
N THR A 347 8.28 -11.51 -50.42
CA THR A 347 6.98 -11.54 -49.74
C THR A 347 5.88 -11.74 -50.76
N THR A 348 5.00 -12.73 -50.57
CA THR A 348 3.79 -12.86 -51.39
C THR A 348 2.75 -11.84 -50.95
N VAL A 349 1.93 -11.40 -51.91
CA VAL A 349 0.85 -10.44 -51.70
C VAL A 349 -0.47 -11.14 -51.99
N GLU A 350 -1.18 -11.52 -50.93
CA GLU A 350 -2.44 -12.26 -50.99
C GLU A 350 -3.57 -11.36 -50.43
N GLY A 351 -4.06 -10.46 -51.28
CA GLY A 351 -4.99 -9.41 -50.88
C GLY A 351 -4.35 -8.43 -49.88
N ARG A 352 -4.89 -8.38 -48.65
CA ARG A 352 -4.33 -7.58 -47.54
C ARG A 352 -3.26 -8.34 -46.73
N GLN A 353 -3.14 -9.65 -46.93
CA GLN A 353 -2.17 -10.49 -46.22
C GLN A 353 -0.81 -10.46 -46.93
N ARG A 354 0.25 -10.68 -46.16
CA ARG A 354 1.63 -10.69 -46.62
C ARG A 354 2.33 -11.89 -45.98
N PHE A 355 2.88 -12.79 -46.78
CA PHE A 355 3.61 -13.95 -46.28
C PHE A 355 5.06 -13.91 -46.74
N SER A 356 6.00 -14.21 -45.85
CA SER A 356 7.42 -14.31 -46.19
C SER A 356 7.70 -15.59 -46.97
N VAL A 357 8.40 -15.46 -48.09
CA VAL A 357 8.96 -16.59 -48.84
C VAL A 357 10.46 -16.67 -48.53
N ASN A 358 10.92 -17.83 -48.10
CA ASN A 358 12.32 -18.14 -47.90
C ASN A 358 12.71 -19.42 -48.65
N ALA A 359 13.97 -19.51 -49.05
CA ALA A 359 14.57 -20.78 -49.46
C ALA A 359 15.53 -21.21 -48.35
N ARG A 360 15.57 -22.51 -48.08
CA ARG A 360 16.41 -23.10 -47.04
C ARG A 360 16.74 -24.53 -47.43
N PHE A 361 17.91 -25.02 -47.05
CA PHE A 361 18.22 -26.43 -47.26
C PHE A 361 17.33 -27.33 -46.40
N GLY A 362 17.07 -28.53 -46.93
CA GLY A 362 16.41 -29.61 -46.20
C GLY A 362 17.10 -29.86 -44.87
N GLN A 363 16.33 -30.27 -43.85
CA GLN A 363 16.83 -30.42 -42.49
C GLN A 363 18.02 -31.39 -42.39
N ASP A 364 18.08 -32.41 -43.24
CA ASP A 364 19.13 -33.43 -43.27
C ASP A 364 20.52 -32.87 -43.59
N TYR A 365 20.60 -31.73 -44.28
CA TYR A 365 21.88 -31.07 -44.62
C TYR A 365 22.39 -30.14 -43.51
N ARG A 366 21.62 -29.97 -42.43
CA ARG A 366 21.89 -28.99 -41.37
C ARG A 366 21.49 -29.49 -39.97
N ASN A 367 21.39 -30.80 -39.80
CA ASN A 367 20.99 -31.44 -38.55
C ASN A 367 22.17 -31.67 -37.59
N ASN A 368 23.40 -31.72 -38.09
CA ASN A 368 24.63 -31.90 -37.32
C ASN A 368 25.80 -31.13 -37.95
N ILE A 369 26.91 -31.04 -37.23
CA ILE A 369 28.08 -30.26 -37.61
C ILE A 369 28.75 -30.82 -38.86
N GLU A 370 28.78 -32.14 -39.01
CA GLU A 370 29.39 -32.87 -40.13
C GLU A 370 28.61 -32.62 -41.43
N ALA A 371 27.30 -32.44 -41.34
CA ALA A 371 26.46 -31.99 -42.45
C ALA A 371 26.75 -30.53 -42.78
N LEU A 372 26.88 -29.65 -41.77
CA LEU A 372 27.24 -28.25 -41.98
C LEU A 372 28.61 -28.09 -42.64
N LYS A 373 29.61 -28.88 -42.24
CA LYS A 373 30.96 -28.89 -42.85
C LYS A 373 30.94 -29.21 -44.34
N ARG A 374 30.01 -30.08 -44.76
CA ARG A 374 29.80 -30.50 -46.16
C ARG A 374 28.89 -29.58 -46.96
N LEU A 375 28.36 -28.50 -46.36
CA LEU A 375 27.55 -27.52 -47.09
C LEU A 375 28.36 -26.95 -48.26
N GLN A 376 27.74 -26.88 -49.42
CA GLN A 376 28.42 -26.43 -50.63
C GLN A 376 28.37 -24.91 -50.76
N VAL A 377 29.53 -24.30 -50.90
CA VAL A 377 29.73 -22.90 -51.27
C VAL A 377 30.08 -22.87 -52.76
N GLN A 378 29.33 -22.10 -53.55
CA GLN A 378 29.60 -21.98 -54.98
C GLN A 378 30.77 -21.03 -55.21
N THR A 379 31.69 -21.43 -56.07
CA THR A 379 32.80 -20.57 -56.53
C THR A 379 32.64 -20.27 -58.02
N MET A 380 33.13 -19.13 -58.48
CA MET A 380 33.01 -18.74 -59.90
C MET A 380 33.87 -19.62 -60.82
N GLY A 381 35.04 -20.09 -60.37
CA GLY A 381 36.04 -20.75 -61.22
C GLY A 381 36.46 -22.17 -60.81
N PHE A 382 36.12 -22.61 -59.59
CA PHE A 382 36.65 -23.86 -59.02
C PHE A 382 35.55 -24.89 -58.69
N GLY A 383 34.31 -24.61 -59.07
CA GLY A 383 33.16 -25.46 -58.74
C GLY A 383 32.69 -25.33 -57.28
N PRO A 384 31.77 -26.21 -56.83
CA PRO A 384 31.30 -26.20 -55.45
C PRO A 384 32.36 -26.76 -54.49
N ILE A 385 32.66 -26.02 -53.44
CA ILE A 385 33.57 -26.43 -52.37
C ILE A 385 32.82 -26.62 -51.06
N PRO A 386 33.24 -27.53 -50.16
CA PRO A 386 32.60 -27.68 -48.86
C PRO A 386 32.94 -26.50 -47.95
N LEU A 387 32.02 -26.15 -47.06
CA LEU A 387 32.15 -25.03 -46.13
C LEU A 387 33.38 -25.17 -45.21
N GLU A 388 33.78 -26.39 -44.87
CA GLU A 388 34.98 -26.66 -44.06
C GLU A 388 36.30 -26.21 -44.72
N ALA A 389 36.32 -26.15 -46.06
CA ALA A 389 37.50 -25.67 -46.80
C ALA A 389 37.74 -24.17 -46.55
N VAL A 390 36.66 -23.41 -46.34
CA VAL A 390 36.70 -21.95 -46.23
C VAL A 390 36.35 -21.40 -44.84
N ALA A 391 35.84 -22.23 -43.94
CA ALA A 391 35.50 -21.85 -42.58
C ALA A 391 35.77 -22.98 -41.57
N ASP A 392 36.05 -22.61 -40.33
CA ASP A 392 36.12 -23.53 -39.20
C ASP A 392 34.82 -23.48 -38.39
N ILE A 393 34.21 -24.64 -38.14
CA ILE A 393 32.88 -24.74 -37.52
C ILE A 393 33.03 -25.38 -36.14
N LYS A 394 32.70 -24.63 -35.08
CA LYS A 394 32.86 -25.05 -33.68
C LYS A 394 31.62 -24.73 -32.87
N ILE A 395 31.33 -25.57 -31.87
CA ILE A 395 30.37 -25.22 -30.82
C ILE A 395 31.10 -24.38 -29.79
N THR A 396 30.55 -23.22 -29.47
CA THR A 396 31.06 -22.33 -28.44
C THR A 396 29.95 -21.99 -27.45
N GLU A 397 30.35 -21.58 -26.25
CA GLU A 397 29.45 -21.02 -25.26
C GLU A 397 29.51 -19.50 -25.31
N GLY A 398 28.35 -18.87 -25.20
CA GLY A 398 28.23 -17.43 -25.20
C GLY A 398 27.04 -16.95 -24.36
N PRO A 399 26.83 -15.63 -24.27
CA PRO A 399 25.72 -15.07 -23.52
C PRO A 399 24.39 -15.29 -24.25
N PRO A 400 23.40 -15.96 -23.66
CA PRO A 400 22.11 -16.19 -24.32
C PRO A 400 21.29 -14.90 -24.47
N MET A 401 21.49 -13.95 -23.56
CA MET A 401 20.88 -12.63 -23.56
C MET A 401 21.80 -11.66 -22.81
N ILE A 402 22.03 -10.49 -23.38
CA ILE A 402 22.81 -9.42 -22.74
C ILE A 402 21.82 -8.40 -22.18
N ASN A 403 21.78 -8.28 -20.85
CA ASN A 403 20.99 -7.28 -20.15
C ASN A 403 21.85 -6.07 -19.81
N SER A 404 21.33 -4.88 -20.10
CA SER A 404 21.96 -3.61 -19.72
C SER A 404 20.95 -2.63 -19.16
N GLU A 405 21.41 -1.76 -18.28
CA GLU A 405 20.63 -0.68 -17.68
C GLU A 405 21.53 0.53 -17.54
N ASN A 406 21.07 1.69 -18.03
CA ASN A 406 21.86 2.93 -18.12
C ASN A 406 23.23 2.73 -18.80
N ALA A 407 23.26 1.92 -19.87
CA ALA A 407 24.47 1.53 -20.62
C ALA A 407 25.53 0.72 -19.84
N LEU A 408 25.18 0.19 -18.66
CA LEU A 408 26.02 -0.73 -17.90
C LEU A 408 25.50 -2.17 -18.05
N LEU A 409 26.41 -3.13 -18.18
CA LEU A 409 26.05 -4.55 -18.16
C LEU A 409 25.56 -4.93 -16.77
N ARG A 410 24.48 -5.71 -16.72
CA ARG A 410 23.87 -6.13 -15.45
C ARG A 410 23.60 -7.63 -15.40
N GLY A 411 23.77 -8.19 -14.22
CA GLY A 411 23.20 -9.46 -13.79
C GLY A 411 22.15 -9.20 -12.70
N ALA A 412 21.25 -10.14 -12.48
CA ALA A 412 20.27 -10.04 -11.40
C ALA A 412 20.14 -11.36 -10.64
N VAL A 413 20.13 -11.26 -9.31
CA VAL A 413 19.73 -12.33 -8.40
C VAL A 413 18.34 -12.01 -7.88
N LEU A 414 17.39 -12.89 -8.13
CA LEU A 414 15.97 -12.69 -7.93
C LEU A 414 15.45 -13.61 -6.84
N PHE A 415 14.62 -13.09 -5.93
CA PHE A 415 13.91 -13.90 -4.95
C PHE A 415 12.61 -13.24 -4.49
N ASN A 416 11.67 -14.08 -4.04
CA ASN A 416 10.44 -13.63 -3.40
C ASN A 416 10.60 -13.71 -1.88
N VAL A 417 9.86 -12.85 -1.18
CA VAL A 417 9.82 -12.88 0.28
C VAL A 417 8.53 -13.53 0.74
N ARG A 418 8.63 -14.63 1.50
CA ARG A 418 7.47 -15.36 2.02
C ARG A 418 7.61 -15.62 3.51
N GLU A 419 6.48 -15.70 4.20
CA GLU A 419 6.41 -16.03 5.65
C GLU A 419 7.13 -15.00 6.56
N ARG A 420 7.59 -13.88 5.99
CA ARG A 420 8.30 -12.80 6.66
C ARG A 420 8.05 -11.47 5.94
N ASP A 421 8.33 -10.36 6.59
CA ASP A 421 8.24 -9.03 6.01
C ASP A 421 9.42 -8.70 5.06
N LEU A 422 9.15 -7.80 4.12
CA LEU A 422 10.09 -7.42 3.06
C LEU A 422 11.33 -6.71 3.64
N GLY A 423 11.13 -5.70 4.49
CA GLY A 423 12.21 -4.86 4.99
C GLY A 423 13.21 -5.62 5.84
N SER A 424 12.74 -6.35 6.86
CA SER A 424 13.64 -7.11 7.74
C SER A 424 14.39 -8.22 6.98
N THR A 425 13.74 -8.85 5.99
CA THR A 425 14.41 -9.87 5.15
C THR A 425 15.54 -9.25 4.33
N VAL A 426 15.32 -8.07 3.75
CA VAL A 426 16.35 -7.38 2.96
C VAL A 426 17.46 -6.82 3.85
N GLU A 427 17.16 -6.31 5.05
CA GLU A 427 18.18 -5.85 5.99
C GLU A 427 19.11 -6.99 6.43
N ASP A 428 18.56 -8.15 6.77
CA ASP A 428 19.34 -9.35 7.09
C ASP A 428 20.20 -9.80 5.90
N ALA A 429 19.62 -9.77 4.70
CA ALA A 429 20.30 -10.10 3.46
C ALA A 429 21.44 -9.12 3.13
N GLN A 430 21.22 -7.83 3.31
CA GLN A 430 22.23 -6.79 3.16
C GLN A 430 23.37 -6.99 4.15
N LYS A 431 23.04 -7.25 5.42
CA LYS A 431 24.05 -7.48 6.46
C LYS A 431 24.90 -8.72 6.15
N LYS A 432 24.27 -9.86 5.87
CA LYS A 432 24.98 -11.09 5.51
C LYS A 432 25.86 -10.91 4.27
N LEU A 433 25.36 -10.19 3.28
CA LEU A 433 26.10 -9.96 2.03
C LEU A 433 27.31 -9.03 2.23
N ASN A 434 27.15 -7.97 3.02
CA ASN A 434 28.23 -7.05 3.35
C ASN A 434 29.34 -7.74 4.15
N ASP A 435 28.97 -8.61 5.09
CA ASP A 435 29.92 -9.41 5.88
C ASP A 435 30.68 -10.43 5.03
N ALA A 436 29.99 -11.08 4.08
CA ALA A 436 30.59 -12.12 3.23
C ALA A 436 31.48 -11.57 2.10
N ILE A 437 31.07 -10.47 1.45
CA ILE A 437 31.77 -9.93 0.28
C ILE A 437 32.86 -8.92 0.66
N GLY A 438 32.69 -8.17 1.76
CA GLY A 438 33.67 -7.19 2.26
C GLY A 438 33.92 -6.00 1.33
N LYS A 439 34.61 -6.21 0.20
CA LYS A 439 34.85 -5.21 -0.86
C LYS A 439 34.74 -5.83 -2.26
N MET A 440 33.88 -5.24 -3.08
CA MET A 440 33.78 -5.60 -4.50
C MET A 440 35.00 -5.11 -5.31
N PRO A 441 35.34 -5.77 -6.43
CA PRO A 441 36.36 -5.28 -7.35
C PRO A 441 36.03 -3.88 -7.88
N LYS A 442 37.06 -3.11 -8.26
CA LYS A 442 36.86 -1.78 -8.84
C LYS A 442 36.00 -1.88 -10.10
N GLY A 443 34.99 -1.01 -10.21
CA GLY A 443 34.06 -0.99 -11.33
C GLY A 443 32.87 -1.96 -11.21
N TYR A 444 32.73 -2.65 -10.07
CA TYR A 444 31.56 -3.47 -9.74
C TYR A 444 30.83 -2.87 -8.56
N PHE A 445 29.52 -2.89 -8.62
CA PHE A 445 28.66 -2.49 -7.52
C PHE A 445 27.33 -3.24 -7.58
N ILE A 446 26.64 -3.27 -6.44
CA ILE A 446 25.32 -3.89 -6.33
C ILE A 446 24.28 -2.86 -5.98
N GLU A 447 23.07 -3.12 -6.44
CA GLU A 447 21.89 -2.32 -6.13
C GLU A 447 20.74 -3.24 -5.76
N TRP A 448 20.03 -2.89 -4.68
CA TRP A 448 18.83 -3.61 -4.25
C TRP A 448 17.63 -2.95 -4.91
N SER A 449 16.88 -3.73 -5.68
CA SER A 449 15.75 -3.26 -6.48
C SER A 449 14.53 -4.18 -6.28
N GLY A 450 13.46 -3.94 -7.04
CA GLY A 450 12.14 -4.52 -6.81
C GLY A 450 11.29 -3.67 -5.84
N GLN A 451 10.43 -4.32 -5.07
CA GLN A 451 9.54 -3.61 -4.13
C GLN A 451 10.31 -2.88 -3.01
N TYR A 452 11.52 -3.33 -2.69
CA TYR A 452 12.35 -2.70 -1.67
C TYR A 452 12.79 -1.27 -2.05
N GLU A 453 13.07 -1.03 -3.32
CA GLU A 453 13.40 0.31 -3.83
C GLU A 453 12.22 1.27 -3.64
N ASN A 454 11.01 0.79 -3.94
CA ASN A 454 9.78 1.53 -3.72
C ASN A 454 9.52 1.75 -2.21
N LEU A 455 9.79 0.75 -1.36
CA LEU A 455 9.69 0.88 0.10
C LEU A 455 10.59 2.01 0.62
N ILE A 456 11.87 2.02 0.28
CA ILE A 456 12.82 3.07 0.73
C ILE A 456 12.35 4.44 0.27
N ARG A 457 11.96 4.57 -1.00
CA ARG A 457 11.50 5.83 -1.58
C ARG A 457 10.26 6.35 -0.86
N SER A 458 9.28 5.49 -0.62
CA SER A 458 8.08 5.87 0.11
C SER A 458 8.38 6.19 1.57
N GLU A 459 9.29 5.47 2.23
CA GLU A 459 9.69 5.77 3.61
C GLU A 459 10.33 7.16 3.71
N GLN A 460 11.25 7.50 2.81
CA GLN A 460 11.85 8.84 2.73
C GLN A 460 10.79 9.91 2.49
N THR A 461 9.84 9.66 1.60
CA THR A 461 8.72 10.57 1.33
C THR A 461 7.81 10.73 2.56
N LEU A 462 7.51 9.65 3.27
CA LEU A 462 6.70 9.66 4.50
C LEU A 462 7.39 10.40 5.64
N LYS A 463 8.71 10.26 5.79
CA LYS A 463 9.53 11.04 6.75
C LYS A 463 9.42 12.54 6.51
N LEU A 464 9.24 12.98 5.26
CA LEU A 464 8.98 14.37 4.90
C LEU A 464 7.51 14.77 5.12
N ILE A 465 6.56 13.91 4.71
CA ILE A 465 5.12 14.18 4.78
C ILE A 465 4.65 14.33 6.23
N MET A 466 5.11 13.49 7.16
CA MET A 466 4.63 13.48 8.54
C MET A 466 4.79 14.85 9.24
N PRO A 467 5.99 15.46 9.29
CA PRO A 467 6.15 16.81 9.84
C PRO A 467 5.26 17.85 9.17
N VAL A 468 5.11 17.79 7.84
CA VAL A 468 4.25 18.71 7.08
C VAL A 468 2.79 18.60 7.51
N VAL A 469 2.26 17.37 7.66
CA VAL A 469 0.90 17.13 8.16
C VAL A 469 0.71 17.77 9.55
N LEU A 470 1.65 17.58 10.47
CA LEU A 470 1.55 18.15 11.82
C LEU A 470 1.57 19.69 11.81
N VAL A 471 2.42 20.29 10.98
CA VAL A 471 2.50 21.75 10.82
C VAL A 471 1.20 22.29 10.23
N VAL A 472 0.67 21.66 9.17
CA VAL A 472 -0.58 22.06 8.53
C VAL A 472 -1.77 21.94 9.50
N ILE A 473 -1.84 20.85 10.27
CA ILE A 473 -2.83 20.69 11.33
C ILE A 473 -2.67 21.81 12.35
N PHE A 474 -1.47 22.05 12.87
CA PHE A 474 -1.22 23.11 13.86
C PHE A 474 -1.67 24.49 13.37
N ILE A 475 -1.30 24.87 12.14
CA ILE A 475 -1.70 26.14 11.52
C ILE A 475 -3.23 26.22 11.39
N SER A 476 -3.87 25.14 10.94
CA SER A 476 -5.32 25.10 10.79
C SER A 476 -6.05 25.23 12.14
N MET A 477 -5.52 24.60 13.20
CA MET A 477 -6.03 24.74 14.57
C MET A 477 -5.78 26.13 15.15
N TYR A 478 -4.63 26.74 14.83
CA TYR A 478 -4.32 28.12 15.21
C TYR A 478 -5.33 29.10 14.63
N PHE A 479 -5.72 28.94 13.36
CA PHE A 479 -6.79 29.75 12.77
C PHE A 479 -8.17 29.48 13.36
N ALA A 480 -8.46 28.24 13.76
CA ALA A 480 -9.73 27.89 14.38
C ALA A 480 -9.90 28.54 15.77
N PHE A 481 -8.86 28.49 16.61
CA PHE A 481 -8.91 28.99 17.99
C PHE A 481 -8.39 30.43 18.17
N HIS A 482 -7.66 30.97 17.20
CA HIS A 482 -6.83 32.18 17.34
C HIS A 482 -5.90 32.12 18.57
N SER A 483 -5.47 30.91 18.95
CA SER A 483 -4.65 30.68 20.15
C SER A 483 -3.68 29.53 19.91
N ALA A 484 -2.38 29.84 19.92
CA ALA A 484 -1.32 28.85 19.79
C ALA A 484 -1.32 27.83 20.93
N ARG A 485 -1.72 28.25 22.14
CA ARG A 485 -1.79 27.38 23.32
C ARG A 485 -2.89 26.33 23.17
N GLU A 486 -4.09 26.72 22.75
CA GLU A 486 -5.19 25.78 22.55
C GLU A 486 -4.92 24.83 21.38
N ALA A 487 -4.30 25.34 20.31
CA ALA A 487 -3.82 24.50 19.20
C ALA A 487 -2.81 23.45 19.67
N LEU A 488 -1.79 23.84 20.44
CA LEU A 488 -0.74 22.92 20.91
C LEU A 488 -1.28 21.88 21.91
N LEU A 489 -2.11 22.30 22.87
CA LEU A 489 -2.77 21.38 23.81
C LEU A 489 -3.65 20.36 23.10
N SER A 490 -4.26 20.76 22.00
CA SER A 490 -5.10 19.89 21.21
C SER A 490 -4.30 18.94 20.31
N LEU A 491 -3.12 19.35 19.85
CA LEU A 491 -2.20 18.50 19.08
C LEU A 491 -1.70 17.30 19.89
N ILE A 492 -1.61 17.43 21.22
CA ILE A 492 -1.26 16.34 22.15
C ILE A 492 -2.22 15.15 22.02
N SER A 493 -3.45 15.34 21.54
CA SER A 493 -4.39 14.23 21.30
C SER A 493 -3.95 13.25 20.20
N LEU A 494 -3.07 13.67 19.28
CA LEU A 494 -2.64 12.86 18.14
C LEU A 494 -1.84 11.62 18.54
N PRO A 495 -0.78 11.71 19.37
CA PRO A 495 -0.10 10.52 19.90
C PRO A 495 -1.04 9.49 20.55
N PHE A 496 -2.10 9.92 21.23
CA PHE A 496 -3.04 8.98 21.87
C PHE A 496 -4.01 8.33 20.87
N ALA A 497 -4.28 8.99 19.74
CA ALA A 497 -4.96 8.35 18.62
C ALA A 497 -4.09 7.25 18.00
N LEU A 498 -2.76 7.44 17.92
CA LEU A 498 -1.84 6.42 17.38
C LEU A 498 -1.87 5.13 18.18
N ILE A 499 -2.05 5.19 19.50
CA ILE A 499 -2.10 4.00 20.38
C ILE A 499 -3.12 3.00 19.85
N GLY A 500 -4.37 3.44 19.60
CA GLY A 500 -5.42 2.54 19.16
C GLY A 500 -5.12 1.91 17.80
N GLY A 501 -4.55 2.70 16.88
CA GLY A 501 -4.14 2.18 15.58
C GLY A 501 -2.99 1.17 15.69
N ALA A 502 -1.97 1.45 16.50
CA ALA A 502 -0.87 0.54 16.77
C ALA A 502 -1.35 -0.79 17.36
N PHE A 503 -2.26 -0.75 18.33
CA PHE A 503 -2.86 -1.94 18.93
C PHE A 503 -3.61 -2.77 17.87
N MET A 504 -4.46 -2.14 17.06
CA MET A 504 -5.22 -2.86 16.03
C MET A 504 -4.31 -3.52 14.99
N ILE A 505 -3.29 -2.82 14.52
CA ILE A 505 -2.36 -3.35 13.51
C ILE A 505 -1.54 -4.52 14.06
N TYR A 506 -1.06 -4.39 15.31
CA TYR A 506 -0.30 -5.44 15.97
C TYR A 506 -1.11 -6.72 16.18
N PHE A 507 -2.32 -6.62 16.73
CA PHE A 507 -3.17 -7.81 16.94
C PHE A 507 -3.69 -8.41 15.64
N TRP A 508 -3.83 -7.63 14.58
CA TRP A 508 -4.21 -8.13 13.26
C TRP A 508 -3.03 -8.75 12.49
N GLY A 509 -1.80 -8.50 12.92
CA GLY A 509 -0.59 -9.02 12.27
C GLY A 509 -0.32 -8.37 10.91
N VAL A 510 -0.63 -7.09 10.74
CA VAL A 510 -0.38 -6.35 9.50
C VAL A 510 0.95 -5.61 9.59
N ASN A 511 1.77 -5.68 8.54
CA ASN A 511 3.04 -4.97 8.46
C ASN A 511 2.85 -3.46 8.28
N LEU A 512 3.85 -2.68 8.67
CA LEU A 512 3.90 -1.25 8.38
C LEU A 512 4.10 -1.04 6.88
N SER A 513 3.16 -0.34 6.26
CA SER A 513 3.14 -0.05 4.83
C SER A 513 2.66 1.35 4.52
N VAL A 514 2.76 1.77 3.26
CA VAL A 514 2.26 3.09 2.82
C VAL A 514 0.74 3.20 3.08
N ALA A 515 0.00 2.11 2.90
CA ALA A 515 -1.45 2.05 3.18
C ALA A 515 -1.75 2.35 4.66
N VAL A 516 -0.99 1.75 5.59
CA VAL A 516 -1.10 2.01 7.03
C VAL A 516 -0.80 3.48 7.35
N ALA A 517 0.26 4.04 6.76
CA ALA A 517 0.64 5.44 6.97
C ALA A 517 -0.46 6.41 6.52
N VAL A 518 -1.08 6.17 5.35
CA VAL A 518 -2.24 6.95 4.88
C VAL A 518 -3.42 6.82 5.84
N GLY A 519 -3.67 5.62 6.40
CA GLY A 519 -4.66 5.39 7.45
C GLY A 519 -4.43 6.23 8.70
N PHE A 520 -3.19 6.35 9.17
CA PHE A 520 -2.84 7.22 10.30
C PHE A 520 -3.01 8.71 9.99
N ILE A 521 -2.66 9.15 8.77
CA ILE A 521 -2.91 10.54 8.33
C ILE A 521 -4.41 10.83 8.32
N ALA A 522 -5.24 9.88 7.86
CA ALA A 522 -6.71 10.00 7.91
C ALA A 522 -7.22 10.11 9.34
N LEU A 523 -6.69 9.26 10.24
CA LEU A 523 -7.01 9.26 11.65
C LEU A 523 -6.69 10.61 12.31
N PHE A 524 -5.57 11.25 11.97
CA PHE A 524 -5.20 12.54 12.56
C PHE A 524 -6.24 13.62 12.28
N GLY A 525 -6.74 13.69 11.04
CA GLY A 525 -7.82 14.61 10.68
C GLY A 525 -9.07 14.40 11.54
N LEU A 526 -9.49 13.14 11.70
CA LEU A 526 -10.68 12.76 12.47
C LEU A 526 -10.52 12.97 13.99
N ALA A 527 -9.33 12.66 14.52
CA ALA A 527 -9.00 12.90 15.93
C ALA A 527 -9.04 14.40 16.25
N VAL A 528 -8.43 15.23 15.40
CA VAL A 528 -8.40 16.69 15.58
C VAL A 528 -9.79 17.30 15.42
N GLU A 529 -10.55 16.90 14.39
CA GLU A 529 -11.93 17.36 14.17
C GLU A 529 -12.74 17.23 15.46
N THR A 530 -12.77 16.02 16.01
CA THR A 530 -13.60 15.73 17.17
C THR A 530 -13.05 16.29 18.48
N ASN A 531 -11.76 16.63 18.54
CA ASN A 531 -11.13 17.30 19.68
C ASN A 531 -11.45 18.80 19.67
N ILE A 532 -11.43 19.46 18.51
CA ILE A 532 -11.72 20.90 18.38
C ILE A 532 -13.11 21.21 18.90
N VAL A 533 -14.10 20.43 18.48
CA VAL A 533 -15.47 20.66 18.92
C VAL A 533 -15.60 20.45 20.43
N MET A 534 -14.85 19.54 21.05
CA MET A 534 -14.82 19.41 22.51
C MET A 534 -14.28 20.70 23.16
N VAL A 535 -13.14 21.21 22.69
CA VAL A 535 -12.51 22.42 23.26
C VAL A 535 -13.40 23.65 23.09
N ILE A 536 -14.09 23.81 21.96
CA ILE A 536 -15.05 24.91 21.75
C ILE A 536 -16.17 24.89 22.80
N TYR A 537 -16.73 23.72 23.09
CA TYR A 537 -17.79 23.57 24.10
C TYR A 537 -17.28 23.79 25.52
N LEU A 538 -16.05 23.37 25.82
CA LEU A 538 -15.41 23.66 27.09
C LEU A 538 -15.17 25.17 27.27
N ASN A 539 -14.75 25.86 26.21
CA ASN A 539 -14.62 27.31 26.21
C ASN A 539 -15.98 28.02 26.37
N ASP A 540 -17.04 27.56 25.70
CA ASP A 540 -18.40 28.10 25.89
C ASP A 540 -18.90 27.90 27.33
N ALA A 541 -18.65 26.74 27.93
CA ALA A 541 -18.95 26.49 29.35
C ALA A 541 -18.18 27.44 30.29
N MET A 542 -16.91 27.74 29.97
CA MET A 542 -16.13 28.74 30.71
C MET A 542 -16.66 30.16 30.52
N LEU A 543 -17.09 30.54 29.31
CA LEU A 543 -17.72 31.83 29.06
C LEU A 543 -19.00 31.98 29.88
N GLN A 544 -19.86 30.95 29.92
CA GLN A 544 -21.09 30.97 30.72
C GLN A 544 -20.80 31.13 32.22
N LEU A 545 -19.75 30.51 32.74
CA LEU A 545 -19.31 30.70 34.11
C LEU A 545 -18.82 32.14 34.35
N ILE A 546 -18.01 32.69 33.45
CA ILE A 546 -17.51 34.07 33.54
C ILE A 546 -18.65 35.08 33.48
N THR A 547 -19.67 34.88 32.64
CA THR A 547 -20.85 35.75 32.58
C THR A 547 -21.66 35.72 33.88
N ARG A 548 -21.70 34.58 34.58
CA ARG A 548 -22.47 34.41 35.83
C ARG A 548 -21.74 34.95 37.06
N LYS A 549 -20.43 34.73 37.16
CA LYS A 549 -19.63 35.02 38.37
C LYS A 549 -18.59 36.14 38.18
N GLY A 550 -18.40 36.66 36.97
CA GLY A 550 -17.34 37.62 36.65
C GLY A 550 -15.97 36.96 36.46
N ASN A 551 -15.04 37.63 35.76
CA ASN A 551 -13.71 37.10 35.41
C ASN A 551 -12.63 37.54 36.42
N SER A 552 -12.73 37.08 37.66
CA SER A 552 -11.76 37.41 38.73
C SER A 552 -11.43 36.21 39.60
N ARG A 553 -10.20 36.16 40.10
CA ARG A 553 -9.73 35.13 41.06
C ARG A 553 -10.53 35.08 42.36
N GLU A 554 -11.15 36.19 42.74
CA GLU A 554 -11.98 36.30 43.96
C GLU A 554 -13.39 35.74 43.76
N THR A 555 -13.85 35.64 42.52
CA THR A 555 -15.24 35.24 42.21
C THR A 555 -15.35 33.82 41.67
N ILE A 556 -14.26 33.25 41.14
CA ILE A 556 -14.22 31.90 40.56
C ILE A 556 -13.41 30.97 41.46
N ASN A 557 -14.08 29.97 42.05
CA ASN A 557 -13.41 28.94 42.84
C ASN A 557 -12.96 27.74 41.99
N LYS A 558 -12.04 26.95 42.53
CA LYS A 558 -11.57 25.71 41.88
C LYS A 558 -12.68 24.68 41.66
N GLU A 559 -13.65 24.62 42.57
CA GLU A 559 -14.83 23.75 42.42
C GLU A 559 -15.75 24.23 41.30
N ASP A 560 -15.92 25.55 41.15
CA ASP A 560 -16.71 26.13 40.07
C ASP A 560 -16.13 25.80 38.69
N LEU A 561 -14.79 25.85 38.57
CA LEU A 561 -14.09 25.44 37.36
C LEU A 561 -14.30 23.96 37.06
N ARG A 562 -14.14 23.09 38.07
CA ARG A 562 -14.35 21.65 37.93
C ARG A 562 -15.76 21.32 37.49
N GLU A 563 -16.76 21.88 38.18
CA GLU A 563 -18.16 21.63 37.89
C GLU A 563 -18.51 22.11 36.48
N SER A 564 -18.06 23.31 36.10
CA SER A 564 -18.34 23.86 34.78
C SER A 564 -17.64 23.09 33.65
N THR A 565 -16.42 22.59 33.88
CA THR A 565 -15.76 21.68 32.93
C THR A 565 -16.52 20.36 32.80
N ILE A 566 -16.96 19.75 33.90
CA ILE A 566 -17.74 18.50 33.87
C ILE A 566 -19.07 18.70 33.16
N GLN A 567 -19.79 19.78 33.46
CA GLN A 567 -21.05 20.11 32.80
C GLN A 567 -20.84 20.38 31.30
N GLY A 568 -19.78 21.09 30.93
CA GLY A 568 -19.42 21.33 29.53
C GLY A 568 -19.10 20.04 28.77
N ALA A 569 -18.34 19.14 29.39
CA ALA A 569 -17.98 17.86 28.81
C ALA A 569 -19.19 16.91 28.70
N ALA A 570 -20.06 16.86 29.72
CA ALA A 570 -21.27 16.03 29.74
C ALA A 570 -22.25 16.42 28.64
N LYS A 571 -22.47 17.73 28.41
CA LYS A 571 -23.30 18.23 27.30
C LYS A 571 -22.79 17.80 25.92
N ARG A 572 -21.50 17.50 25.78
CA ARG A 572 -20.90 17.06 24.51
C ARG A 572 -20.89 15.54 24.32
N LEU A 573 -21.20 14.77 25.35
CA LEU A 573 -21.15 13.31 25.33
C LEU A 573 -21.97 12.70 24.18
N ARG A 574 -23.21 13.14 23.99
CA ARG A 574 -24.10 12.60 22.94
C ARG A 574 -23.61 12.88 21.52
N PRO A 575 -23.35 14.15 21.12
CA PRO A 575 -22.82 14.41 19.78
C PRO A 575 -21.48 13.69 19.53
N LYS A 576 -20.61 13.60 20.54
CA LYS A 576 -19.32 12.93 20.41
C LYS A 576 -19.48 11.42 20.19
N ILE A 577 -20.30 10.75 21.00
CA ILE A 577 -20.59 9.32 20.83
C ILE A 577 -21.25 9.07 19.47
N MET A 578 -22.16 9.94 19.02
CA MET A 578 -22.78 9.84 17.70
C MET A 578 -21.73 9.85 16.58
N THR A 579 -20.82 10.81 16.57
CA THR A 579 -19.76 10.87 15.56
C THR A 579 -18.87 9.63 15.60
N VAL A 580 -18.44 9.21 16.79
CA VAL A 580 -17.61 8.01 16.97
C VAL A 580 -18.34 6.75 16.47
N SER A 581 -19.61 6.58 16.81
CA SER A 581 -20.43 5.45 16.37
C SER A 581 -20.63 5.44 14.86
N VAL A 582 -20.92 6.58 14.23
CA VAL A 582 -21.08 6.67 12.77
C VAL A 582 -19.78 6.31 12.08
N SER A 583 -18.64 6.85 12.54
CA SER A 583 -17.33 6.50 11.98
C SER A 583 -17.03 5.00 12.13
N LEU A 584 -17.30 4.41 13.30
CA LEU A 584 -17.10 2.98 13.51
C LEU A 584 -18.04 2.12 12.67
N PHE A 585 -19.32 2.49 12.54
CA PHE A 585 -20.27 1.77 11.70
C PHE A 585 -19.95 1.88 10.20
N ALA A 586 -19.29 2.96 9.78
CA ALA A 586 -18.81 3.10 8.40
C ALA A 586 -17.55 2.26 8.14
N LEU A 587 -16.63 2.18 9.11
CA LEU A 587 -15.30 1.58 8.93
C LEU A 587 -15.26 0.09 9.26
N ILE A 588 -15.95 -0.37 10.31
CA ILE A 588 -15.92 -1.78 10.75
C ILE A 588 -16.38 -2.75 9.65
N PRO A 589 -17.43 -2.49 8.84
CA PRO A 589 -17.82 -3.40 7.77
C PRO A 589 -16.72 -3.66 6.74
N ILE A 590 -15.81 -2.69 6.53
CA ILE A 590 -14.68 -2.84 5.60
C ILE A 590 -13.70 -3.90 6.12
N LEU A 591 -13.57 -4.06 7.44
CA LEU A 591 -12.70 -5.08 8.03
C LEU A 591 -13.19 -6.52 7.77
N TRP A 592 -14.51 -6.71 7.67
CA TRP A 592 -15.13 -7.99 7.30
C TRP A 592 -15.27 -8.21 5.80
N SER A 593 -14.90 -7.21 4.98
CA SER A 593 -14.94 -7.35 3.54
C SER A 593 -13.96 -8.43 3.09
N SER A 594 -14.49 -9.42 2.37
CA SER A 594 -13.73 -10.46 1.70
C SER A 594 -13.90 -10.32 0.20
N GLY A 595 -12.80 -10.12 -0.54
CA GLY A 595 -12.84 -10.01 -1.98
C GLY A 595 -11.63 -9.27 -2.55
N VAL A 596 -11.59 -9.20 -3.88
CA VAL A 596 -10.56 -8.50 -4.65
C VAL A 596 -10.50 -7.04 -4.20
N GLY A 597 -9.31 -6.56 -3.83
CA GLY A 597 -9.08 -5.19 -3.37
C GLY A 597 -9.35 -4.93 -1.88
N SER A 598 -9.90 -5.90 -1.14
CA SER A 598 -10.08 -5.76 0.33
C SER A 598 -8.73 -5.70 1.07
N ASP A 599 -7.68 -6.27 0.50
CA ASP A 599 -6.34 -6.36 1.09
C ASP A 599 -5.64 -5.00 1.24
N VAL A 600 -5.96 -4.02 0.39
CA VAL A 600 -5.45 -2.64 0.52
C VAL A 600 -6.30 -1.84 1.50
N MET A 601 -7.60 -2.07 1.53
CA MET A 601 -8.51 -1.30 2.37
C MET A 601 -8.37 -1.62 3.85
N LYS A 602 -8.14 -2.89 4.21
CA LYS A 602 -7.99 -3.31 5.62
C LYS A 602 -6.84 -2.56 6.32
N PRO A 603 -5.61 -2.52 5.78
CA PRO A 603 -4.49 -1.79 6.40
C PRO A 603 -4.69 -0.28 6.50
N ILE A 604 -5.50 0.33 5.62
CA ILE A 604 -5.87 1.75 5.74
C ILE A 604 -6.86 1.95 6.89
N VAL A 605 -7.83 1.05 7.04
CA VAL A 605 -8.95 1.19 7.99
C VAL A 605 -8.58 0.77 9.41
N LEU A 606 -7.70 -0.22 9.59
CA LEU A 606 -7.26 -0.70 10.91
C LEU A 606 -6.75 0.42 11.83
N PRO A 607 -5.81 1.28 11.39
CA PRO A 607 -5.37 2.44 12.18
C PRO A 607 -6.54 3.35 12.58
N MET A 608 -7.48 3.59 11.65
CA MET A 608 -8.60 4.49 11.87
C MET A 608 -9.58 3.93 12.91
N VAL A 609 -9.96 2.66 12.81
CA VAL A 609 -10.92 2.03 13.76
C VAL A 609 -10.36 2.04 15.17
N GLY A 610 -9.12 1.57 15.34
CA GLY A 610 -8.47 1.56 16.65
C GLY A 610 -8.26 2.97 17.20
N GLY A 611 -7.75 3.86 16.36
CA GLY A 611 -7.45 5.22 16.76
C GLY A 611 -8.68 6.07 17.08
N VAL A 612 -9.82 5.84 16.42
CA VAL A 612 -11.09 6.49 16.76
C VAL A 612 -11.55 6.12 18.16
N ILE A 613 -11.38 4.85 18.56
CA ILE A 613 -11.73 4.37 19.90
C ILE A 613 -10.83 5.04 20.95
N THR A 614 -9.51 4.99 20.79
CA THR A 614 -8.59 5.58 21.78
C THR A 614 -8.67 7.11 21.80
N SER A 615 -8.84 7.74 20.64
CA SER A 615 -9.09 9.18 20.53
C SER A 615 -10.39 9.59 21.23
N ALA A 616 -11.47 8.80 21.11
CA ALA A 616 -12.71 9.07 21.81
C ALA A 616 -12.52 9.05 23.34
N ILE A 617 -11.81 8.05 23.86
CA ILE A 617 -11.50 7.93 25.29
C ILE A 617 -10.65 9.12 25.74
N TYR A 618 -9.60 9.46 24.99
CA TYR A 618 -8.75 10.61 25.29
C TYR A 618 -9.53 11.93 25.30
N ILE A 619 -10.36 12.17 24.28
CA ILE A 619 -11.10 13.42 24.15
C ILE A 619 -12.20 13.55 25.20
N LEU A 620 -12.81 12.44 25.63
CA LEU A 620 -13.85 12.47 26.66
C LEU A 620 -13.28 12.57 28.09
N LEU A 621 -12.10 12.02 28.36
CA LEU A 621 -11.55 11.93 29.73
C LEU A 621 -10.37 12.88 29.96
N VAL A 622 -9.44 12.94 29.01
CA VAL A 622 -8.15 13.61 29.17
C VAL A 622 -8.19 15.05 28.66
N THR A 623 -8.85 15.33 27.53
CA THR A 623 -8.98 16.71 27.02
C THR A 623 -9.62 17.66 28.06
N PRO A 624 -10.75 17.31 28.72
CA PRO A 624 -11.33 18.17 29.76
C PRO A 624 -10.41 18.35 30.96
N LEU A 625 -9.66 17.31 31.35
CA LEU A 625 -8.70 17.36 32.44
C LEU A 625 -7.53 18.30 32.13
N ILE A 626 -6.91 18.19 30.95
CA ILE A 626 -5.82 19.06 30.52
C ILE A 626 -6.32 20.49 30.36
N PHE A 627 -7.52 20.67 29.83
CA PHE A 627 -8.17 21.98 29.73
C PHE A 627 -8.37 22.60 31.12
N LEU A 628 -8.92 21.86 32.08
CA LEU A 628 -9.09 22.31 33.46
C LEU A 628 -7.75 22.70 34.09
N MET A 629 -6.71 21.88 33.96
CA MET A 629 -5.37 22.20 34.46
C MET A 629 -4.80 23.47 33.84
N SER A 630 -5.04 23.68 32.54
CA SER A 630 -4.65 24.86 31.81
C SER A 630 -5.33 26.13 32.36
N LYS A 631 -6.64 26.07 32.63
CA LYS A 631 -7.41 27.19 33.19
C LYS A 631 -7.13 27.42 34.69
N GLU A 632 -6.91 26.37 35.48
CA GLU A 632 -6.41 26.47 36.87
C GLU A 632 -5.06 27.23 36.92
N TYR A 633 -4.16 26.93 35.99
CA TYR A 633 -2.87 27.63 35.88
C TYR A 633 -3.04 29.10 35.47
N GLU A 634 -3.94 29.41 34.53
CA GLU A 634 -4.24 30.79 34.13
C GLU A 634 -4.77 31.63 35.29
N LEU A 635 -5.76 31.10 36.01
CA LEU A 635 -6.32 31.77 37.18
C LEU A 635 -5.26 31.96 38.28
N LYS A 636 -4.36 30.98 38.45
CA LYS A 636 -3.29 31.06 39.45
C LYS A 636 -2.21 32.09 39.09
N LYS A 637 -1.85 32.22 37.82
CA LYS A 637 -0.71 33.05 37.37
C LYS A 637 -1.12 34.45 36.91
N TYR A 638 -2.23 34.58 36.19
CA TYR A 638 -2.67 35.82 35.56
C TYR A 638 -3.88 36.46 36.25
N GLY A 639 -4.50 35.78 37.22
CA GLY A 639 -5.65 36.29 37.97
C GLY A 639 -6.96 36.41 37.17
N LYS A 640 -6.92 36.09 35.87
CA LYS A 640 -8.04 36.08 34.94
C LYS A 640 -7.96 34.84 34.05
N ILE A 641 -9.11 34.38 33.60
CA ILE A 641 -9.20 33.28 32.64
C ILE A 641 -9.20 33.89 31.23
N SER A 642 -8.28 33.43 30.39
CA SER A 642 -8.34 33.73 28.97
C SER A 642 -9.26 32.70 28.33
N VAL A 643 -10.38 33.14 27.77
CA VAL A 643 -11.19 32.26 26.92
C VAL A 643 -10.93 32.68 25.49
N ALA A 644 -10.59 31.73 24.62
CA ALA A 644 -10.56 32.03 23.19
C ALA A 644 -11.97 32.49 22.80
N GLU A 645 -12.12 33.78 22.50
CA GLU A 645 -13.39 34.34 22.04
C GLU A 645 -13.73 33.68 20.71
N VAL A 646 -14.59 32.67 20.75
CA VAL A 646 -15.35 32.28 19.58
C VAL A 646 -16.48 33.32 19.47
N LYS A 647 -16.16 34.53 18.97
CA LYS A 647 -17.21 35.48 18.55
C LYS A 647 -18.04 34.75 17.49
N HIS A 648 -19.29 34.46 17.85
CA HIS A 648 -20.27 33.70 17.07
C HIS A 648 -20.89 34.53 15.96
#